data_AF-A0A8H8NQS4-F1
#
_entry.id   AF-A0A8H8NQS4-F1
#
_cell.length_a   1.000
_cell.length_b   1.000
_cell.length_c   1.000
_cell.angle_alpha   90.00
_cell.angle_beta   90.00
_cell.angle_gamma   90.00
#
_symmetry.space_group_name_H-M   'P 1'
#
loop_
_entity.id
_entity.type
_entity.pdbx_description
1 polymer ?
#
loop_
_entity_poly.entity_id
_entity_poly.type
_entity_poly.pdbx_seq_one_letter_code
_entity_poly.pdbx_strand_id
1 'polypeptide(L)'
;MAIAEEEEADQEPLEGVPLEYHQYAKVFGEEEFNKLPPHQHYNIGIELTEEGPLNSPLYSMTDAKFATLRDWLRDELKARKICPSKSSISSTVMFVPKKDGSCQLVVDYHCLNNQTKKNVYLLPCPDDLMAQLCGAKVFTKLDLRWGYNNVCVKEGNKWKTTFCTKYGLYKSLVMTFGLTNAPAAFQHFMNKLFKDLLDVCIIIYLDNILIYSKDNMSHTQHIHKASKCTFHVTLVEYLGIVVSDKGFILDKLKIQAVQEWPMPAKVKEVQLFLGFANFLCCFVANFSHTARPLHNLVKRDALWKWEASKQAAFQGLKDAISSALVLCDVDPSKPYFLETDASGATLGSILSQRQEDGHLHPLGFLSESFKGAEQNYNTHNKELLAIIRSFEYWCIFLEGTLHPIAVFMDHRNLEYWKESQTFNCRHAQWHLLLAGYNFQIVYCPGKQSSKPDTLSHHSDHANIPPANQTMLPDPVFANMALVLPEKELHCQIEASLDQDESLEEILQFLQNKSKAPQSIKKAFNDYNMEAGLLFYQGQIVVPNIGTLKTDLLCIFHNSPLAGHPGRQRTLELVSQGYYWPGIHADTYWHVDSCKMCQCICKAKYTPIPLQPLKIPSRPWQHVSYDMIVDLPKDGNNNSILVIVDSFTKYRIFVKCSKKLKAPKLAELFLENVWKHHGMLEKTISNQGQVFNNKFLKALYKRLGIDPHFSLAYHPQSDRQTEQVNPSIEHFLRAYSGIVLDVCKDVEEVGACGQV
;
A
#
# COMPACT_ATOMS: atom_id res chain seq x y z
N MET A 1 18.88 5.60 -8.78
CA MET A 1 20.09 6.37 -8.42
C MET A 1 20.66 6.92 -9.71
N ALA A 2 20.27 8.12 -10.10
CA ALA A 2 21.00 8.90 -11.10
C ALA A 2 21.98 9.77 -10.31
N ILE A 3 23.28 9.53 -10.49
CA ILE A 3 24.32 10.45 -10.02
C ILE A 3 24.32 11.58 -11.04
N ALA A 4 23.96 12.79 -10.64
CA ALA A 4 24.05 13.97 -11.49
C ALA A 4 25.52 14.15 -11.90
N GLU A 5 25.80 14.13 -13.20
CA GLU A 5 27.14 14.36 -13.72
C GLU A 5 27.42 15.86 -13.70
N GLU A 6 28.46 16.26 -12.97
CA GLU A 6 28.97 17.62 -13.02
C GLU A 6 29.92 17.75 -14.21
N GLU A 7 29.49 18.43 -15.27
CA GLU A 7 30.33 18.73 -16.44
C GLU A 7 31.18 19.99 -16.24
N GLU A 8 32.43 19.96 -16.76
CA GLU A 8 33.34 21.11 -16.81
C GLU A 8 32.98 22.13 -17.90
N ALA A 9 33.56 23.33 -17.81
CA ALA A 9 33.13 24.51 -18.53
C ALA A 9 33.57 24.58 -20.01
N ASP A 10 32.69 25.07 -20.89
CA ASP A 10 33.04 25.45 -22.27
C ASP A 10 33.72 26.81 -22.31
N GLN A 11 34.73 26.92 -23.16
CA GLN A 11 35.51 28.13 -23.40
C GLN A 11 34.74 29.22 -24.17
N GLU A 12 33.54 28.92 -24.70
CA GLU A 12 32.65 29.88 -25.37
C GLU A 12 31.23 29.86 -24.77
N PRO A 13 30.88 30.77 -23.83
CA PRO A 13 29.63 30.70 -23.05
C PRO A 13 28.34 31.03 -23.84
N LEU A 14 28.47 31.48 -25.10
CA LEU A 14 27.35 31.89 -25.96
C LEU A 14 27.14 30.96 -27.18
N GLU A 15 28.04 30.00 -27.42
CA GLU A 15 27.89 29.05 -28.52
C GLU A 15 26.65 28.16 -28.26
N GLY A 16 25.68 28.17 -29.17
CA GLY A 16 24.40 27.45 -29.03
C GLY A 16 23.25 28.21 -28.33
N VAL A 17 23.47 29.44 -27.88
CA VAL A 17 22.41 30.30 -27.28
C VAL A 17 21.76 31.17 -28.37
N PRO A 18 20.43 31.18 -28.53
CA PRO A 18 19.75 32.08 -29.47
C PRO A 18 20.07 33.57 -29.26
N LEU A 19 20.11 34.35 -30.35
CA LEU A 19 20.44 35.78 -30.34
C LEU A 19 19.57 36.61 -29.36
N GLU A 20 18.30 36.25 -29.25
CA GLU A 20 17.32 36.89 -28.35
C GLU A 20 17.65 36.78 -26.84
N TYR A 21 18.49 35.82 -26.44
CA TYR A 21 18.88 35.62 -25.04
C TYR A 21 20.28 36.18 -24.70
N HIS A 22 20.98 36.78 -25.67
CA HIS A 22 22.31 37.36 -25.44
C HIS A 22 22.30 38.52 -24.44
N GLN A 23 21.16 39.19 -24.25
CA GLN A 23 20.98 40.18 -23.18
C GLN A 23 21.22 39.62 -21.77
N TYR A 24 21.11 38.31 -21.60
CA TYR A 24 21.33 37.60 -20.35
C TYR A 24 22.72 36.96 -20.26
N ALA A 25 23.65 37.25 -21.19
CA ALA A 25 25.00 36.65 -21.27
C ALA A 25 25.76 36.56 -19.93
N LYS A 26 25.54 37.51 -19.01
CA LYS A 26 26.13 37.48 -17.66
C LYS A 26 25.74 36.25 -16.83
N VAL A 27 24.55 35.68 -17.05
CA VAL A 27 24.06 34.47 -16.38
C VAL A 27 24.74 33.20 -16.93
N PHE A 28 25.33 33.29 -18.12
CA PHE A 28 26.03 32.19 -18.80
C PHE A 28 27.53 32.17 -18.49
N GLY A 29 28.08 33.27 -17.96
CA GLY A 29 29.50 33.42 -17.67
C GLY A 29 29.92 32.82 -16.32
N GLU A 30 31.16 32.34 -16.24
CA GLU A 30 31.74 31.71 -15.05
C GLU A 30 31.88 32.63 -13.83
N GLU A 31 31.90 33.96 -14.05
CA GLU A 31 32.23 34.94 -13.01
C GLU A 31 31.20 35.00 -11.87
N GLU A 32 29.93 34.73 -12.14
CA GLU A 32 28.88 34.70 -11.11
C GLU A 32 28.91 33.39 -10.29
N PHE A 33 29.36 32.27 -10.88
CA PHE A 33 29.43 30.96 -10.20
C PHE A 33 30.56 30.84 -9.17
N ASN A 34 31.55 31.74 -9.25
CA ASN A 34 32.69 31.80 -8.33
C ASN A 34 32.44 32.70 -7.11
N LYS A 35 31.25 33.28 -6.99
CA LYS A 35 30.86 34.11 -5.84
C LYS A 35 30.02 33.28 -4.86
N LEU A 36 30.19 33.55 -3.56
CA LEU A 36 29.29 33.01 -2.53
C LEU A 36 27.88 33.59 -2.76
N PRO A 37 26.82 32.77 -2.91
CA PRO A 37 25.47 33.27 -3.06
C PRO A 37 25.04 34.11 -1.84
N PRO A 38 24.17 35.10 -2.03
CA PRO A 38 23.66 35.90 -0.92
C PRO A 38 22.83 35.03 0.02
N HIS A 39 22.87 35.33 1.32
CA HIS A 39 21.99 34.68 2.28
C HIS A 39 20.52 35.01 1.95
N GLN A 40 19.72 33.97 1.74
CA GLN A 40 18.29 34.11 1.48
C GLN A 40 17.47 33.50 2.63
N HIS A 41 16.15 33.64 2.57
CA HIS A 41 15.23 33.04 3.53
C HIS A 41 15.08 31.51 3.35
N TYR A 42 15.63 30.94 2.27
CA TYR A 42 15.57 29.51 1.89
C TYR A 42 16.86 28.71 2.11
N ASN A 43 17.72 29.16 3.02
CA ASN A 43 18.95 28.44 3.32
C ASN A 43 18.65 27.04 3.90
N ILE A 44 19.45 26.05 3.52
CA ILE A 44 19.26 24.67 4.00
C ILE A 44 19.46 24.57 5.51
N GLY A 45 18.44 24.07 6.21
CA GLY A 45 18.50 23.70 7.62
C GLY A 45 18.89 22.24 7.79
N ILE A 46 19.77 21.94 8.75
CA ILE A 46 20.16 20.58 9.12
C ILE A 46 19.69 20.34 10.55
N GLU A 47 18.49 19.79 10.72
CA GLU A 47 17.94 19.45 12.04
C GLU A 47 18.41 18.06 12.45
N LEU A 48 19.01 17.95 13.64
CA LEU A 48 19.54 16.68 14.14
C LEU A 48 18.55 16.02 15.10
N THR A 49 18.54 14.69 15.12
CA THR A 49 17.94 13.86 16.17
C THR A 49 18.92 13.75 17.36
N GLU A 50 18.42 13.61 18.59
CA GLU A 50 19.25 13.73 19.82
C GLU A 50 20.26 12.57 20.05
N GLU A 51 20.36 11.57 19.17
CA GLU A 51 21.03 10.30 19.48
C GLU A 51 21.98 9.76 18.39
N GLY A 52 23.29 10.04 18.47
CA GLY A 52 24.32 9.19 17.84
C GLY A 52 25.63 9.87 17.39
N PRO A 53 26.57 9.10 16.81
CA PRO A 53 27.89 9.61 16.40
C PRO A 53 27.81 10.45 15.12
N LEU A 54 28.45 11.61 15.14
CA LEU A 54 28.53 12.56 14.02
C LEU A 54 29.90 12.59 13.32
N ASN A 55 30.87 11.81 13.82
CA ASN A 55 32.23 11.77 13.31
C ASN A 55 32.47 10.54 12.43
N SER A 56 33.15 10.74 11.30
CA SER A 56 33.58 9.68 10.38
C SER A 56 35.09 9.39 10.50
N PRO A 57 35.53 8.13 10.32
CA PRO A 57 36.95 7.77 10.32
C PRO A 57 37.66 8.21 9.03
N LEU A 58 38.83 8.85 9.16
CA LEU A 58 39.61 9.38 8.03
C LEU A 58 40.03 8.28 7.05
N TYR A 59 39.84 8.55 5.75
CA TYR A 59 40.31 7.67 4.67
C TYR A 59 41.73 8.01 4.25
N SER A 60 42.52 6.97 3.97
CA SER A 60 43.84 7.12 3.35
C SER A 60 43.69 7.50 1.87
N MET A 61 44.52 8.43 1.40
CA MET A 61 44.57 8.87 0.01
C MET A 61 45.98 8.71 -0.58
N THR A 62 46.06 8.59 -1.91
CA THR A 62 47.34 8.59 -2.65
C THR A 62 47.87 10.01 -2.84
N ASP A 63 49.16 10.17 -3.14
CA ASP A 63 49.79 11.49 -3.32
C ASP A 63 49.17 12.32 -4.46
N ALA A 64 48.76 11.68 -5.55
CA ALA A 64 48.03 12.34 -6.65
C ALA A 64 46.67 12.92 -6.18
N LYS A 65 45.94 12.17 -5.34
CA LYS A 65 44.68 12.64 -4.74
C LYS A 65 44.93 13.78 -3.74
N PHE A 66 46.07 13.78 -3.04
CA PHE A 66 46.44 14.89 -2.15
C PHE A 66 46.78 16.18 -2.91
N ALA A 67 47.44 16.10 -4.07
CA ALA A 67 47.67 17.27 -4.92
C ALA A 67 46.33 17.87 -5.38
N THR A 68 45.45 17.01 -5.93
CA THR A 68 44.10 17.39 -6.38
C THR A 68 43.28 18.02 -5.26
N LEU A 69 43.29 17.43 -4.05
CA LEU A 69 42.62 17.97 -2.87
C LEU A 69 43.12 19.38 -2.50
N ARG A 70 44.43 19.61 -2.62
CA ARG A 70 45.04 20.89 -2.25
C ARG A 70 44.64 22.01 -3.20
N ASP A 71 44.60 21.72 -4.49
CA ASP A 71 44.18 22.69 -5.50
C ASP A 71 42.68 22.98 -5.36
N TRP A 72 41.85 21.93 -5.19
CA TRP A 72 40.42 22.10 -4.91
C TRP A 72 40.16 22.96 -3.65
N LEU A 73 40.87 22.69 -2.54
CA LEU A 73 40.74 23.50 -1.32
C LEU A 73 41.12 24.96 -1.56
N ARG A 74 42.17 25.23 -2.36
CA ARG A 74 42.60 26.59 -2.68
C ARG A 74 41.51 27.33 -3.45
N ASP A 75 40.92 26.67 -4.44
CA ASP A 75 39.91 27.28 -5.31
C ASP A 75 38.61 27.55 -4.56
N GLU A 76 38.13 26.61 -3.75
CA GLU A 76 36.91 26.76 -2.94
C GLU A 76 37.06 27.79 -1.80
N LEU A 77 38.27 27.90 -1.22
CA LEU A 77 38.59 28.97 -0.25
C LEU A 77 38.64 30.34 -0.93
N LYS A 78 39.20 30.42 -2.14
CA LYS A 78 39.23 31.65 -2.94
C LYS A 78 37.83 32.09 -3.35
N ALA A 79 36.97 31.14 -3.73
CA ALA A 79 35.55 31.35 -4.02
C ALA A 79 34.70 31.65 -2.77
N ARG A 80 35.28 31.52 -1.56
CA ARG A 80 34.61 31.69 -0.25
C ARG A 80 33.42 30.76 -0.06
N LYS A 81 33.39 29.61 -0.73
CA LYS A 81 32.35 28.57 -0.56
C LYS A 81 32.60 27.69 0.66
N ILE A 82 33.85 27.55 1.06
CA ILE A 82 34.27 26.87 2.31
C ILE A 82 35.08 27.81 3.20
N CYS A 83 35.20 27.47 4.49
CA CYS A 83 36.07 28.17 5.42
C CYS A 83 36.63 27.25 6.52
N PRO A 84 37.75 27.60 7.17
CA PRO A 84 38.30 26.81 8.27
C PRO A 84 37.29 26.64 9.42
N SER A 85 37.27 25.46 10.03
CA SER A 85 36.36 25.09 11.12
C SER A 85 37.11 24.65 12.37
N LYS A 86 36.50 24.86 13.53
CA LYS A 86 36.95 24.36 14.85
C LYS A 86 35.90 23.43 15.48
N SER A 87 35.01 22.87 14.65
CA SER A 87 33.91 22.02 15.10
C SER A 87 34.42 20.74 15.75
N SER A 88 33.70 20.26 16.77
CA SER A 88 33.93 18.96 17.40
C SER A 88 33.42 17.77 16.57
N ILE A 89 32.72 18.06 15.46
CA ILE A 89 32.22 17.07 14.51
C ILE A 89 32.92 17.22 13.15
N SER A 90 33.15 16.10 12.48
CA SER A 90 33.72 16.09 11.13
C SER A 90 33.34 14.86 10.31
N SER A 91 32.96 15.14 9.06
CA SER A 91 32.81 14.16 7.99
C SER A 91 34.11 13.97 7.22
N THR A 92 34.28 12.86 6.51
CA THR A 92 35.52 12.59 5.77
C THR A 92 35.33 12.84 4.29
N VAL A 93 36.43 13.01 3.57
CA VAL A 93 36.40 13.27 2.12
C VAL A 93 36.93 12.08 1.34
N MET A 94 36.35 11.85 0.17
CA MET A 94 36.79 10.85 -0.78
C MET A 94 36.70 11.42 -2.20
N PHE A 95 37.40 10.77 -3.15
CA PHE A 95 37.34 11.12 -4.56
C PHE A 95 36.61 10.04 -5.34
N VAL A 96 35.65 10.46 -6.16
CA VAL A 96 34.92 9.62 -7.10
C VAL A 96 35.40 9.94 -8.52
N PRO A 97 35.79 8.94 -9.33
CA PRO A 97 36.18 9.18 -10.72
C PRO A 97 34.96 9.57 -11.56
N LYS A 98 35.12 10.59 -12.42
CA LYS A 98 34.14 10.97 -13.44
C LYS A 98 34.43 10.24 -14.77
N LYS A 99 33.46 10.24 -15.69
CA LYS A 99 33.58 9.62 -17.02
C LYS A 99 34.67 10.25 -17.89
N ASP A 100 34.94 11.53 -17.70
CA ASP A 100 35.98 12.31 -18.38
C ASP A 100 37.40 12.04 -17.85
N GLY A 101 37.55 11.21 -16.82
CA GLY A 101 38.82 10.89 -16.18
C GLY A 101 39.23 11.84 -15.04
N SER A 102 38.49 12.93 -14.82
CA SER A 102 38.68 13.82 -13.67
C SER A 102 38.15 13.18 -12.37
N CYS A 103 38.48 13.77 -11.21
CA CYS A 103 38.05 13.26 -9.91
C CYS A 103 37.20 14.30 -9.19
N GLN A 104 35.99 13.93 -8.79
CA GLN A 104 35.10 14.77 -7.99
C GLN A 104 35.34 14.52 -6.49
N LEU A 105 35.49 15.61 -5.72
CA LEU A 105 35.56 15.51 -4.27
C LEU A 105 34.16 15.33 -3.69
N VAL A 106 33.98 14.29 -2.89
CA VAL A 106 32.73 13.96 -2.21
C VAL A 106 32.97 13.95 -0.71
N VAL A 107 32.13 14.65 0.03
CA VAL A 107 32.12 14.61 1.50
C VAL A 107 31.16 13.51 1.95
N ASP A 108 31.66 12.57 2.74
CA ASP A 108 30.87 11.49 3.30
C ASP A 108 30.09 11.97 4.54
N TYR A 109 28.87 12.43 4.29
CA TYR A 109 27.92 12.82 5.32
C TYR A 109 27.10 11.65 5.89
N HIS A 110 27.45 10.38 5.67
CA HIS A 110 26.61 9.25 6.10
C HIS A 110 26.27 9.27 7.62
N CYS A 111 27.25 9.53 8.48
CA CYS A 111 27.02 9.66 9.93
C CYS A 111 26.09 10.84 10.27
N LEU A 112 26.30 12.00 9.63
CA LEU A 112 25.46 13.19 9.78
C LEU A 112 24.02 12.94 9.29
N ASN A 113 23.89 12.27 8.16
CA ASN A 113 22.64 11.96 7.47
C ASN A 113 21.74 11.03 8.29
N ASN A 114 22.31 10.01 8.92
CA ASN A 114 21.57 9.10 9.80
C ASN A 114 20.96 9.82 10.99
N GLN A 115 21.59 10.92 11.41
CA GLN A 115 21.15 11.76 12.52
C GLN A 115 20.34 12.97 12.07
N THR A 116 20.10 13.15 10.78
CA THR A 116 19.34 14.29 10.29
C THR A 116 17.86 13.91 10.17
N LYS A 117 16.98 14.74 10.74
CA LYS A 117 15.53 14.58 10.58
C LYS A 117 15.18 14.69 9.09
N LYS A 118 14.65 13.61 8.52
CA LYS A 118 14.38 13.52 7.08
C LYS A 118 13.24 14.46 6.68
N ASN A 119 13.47 15.23 5.63
CA ASN A 119 12.46 16.08 5.00
C ASN A 119 11.74 15.29 3.91
N VAL A 120 10.43 15.10 4.05
CA VAL A 120 9.58 14.43 3.05
C VAL A 120 8.92 15.49 2.18
N TYR A 121 9.73 16.26 1.46
CA TYR A 121 9.23 17.16 0.44
C TYR A 121 8.90 16.34 -0.81
N LEU A 122 7.72 16.59 -1.40
CA LEU A 122 7.26 15.85 -2.58
C LEU A 122 8.10 16.26 -3.80
N LEU A 123 8.66 15.26 -4.47
CA LEU A 123 9.19 15.42 -5.83
C LEU A 123 8.09 15.05 -6.81
N PRO A 124 7.96 15.75 -7.94
CA PRO A 124 6.97 15.40 -8.95
C PRO A 124 7.18 13.97 -9.46
N CYS A 125 6.11 13.18 -9.56
CA CYS A 125 6.14 11.84 -10.11
C CYS A 125 6.28 11.94 -11.65
N PRO A 126 7.07 11.07 -12.32
CA PRO A 126 7.15 11.06 -13.79
C PRO A 126 5.78 11.06 -14.47
N ASP A 127 4.79 10.34 -13.94
CA ASP A 127 3.44 10.28 -14.51
C ASP A 127 2.72 11.64 -14.49
N ASP A 128 2.90 12.44 -13.43
CA ASP A 128 2.37 13.81 -13.33
C ASP A 128 3.03 14.72 -14.37
N LEU A 129 4.32 14.52 -14.65
CA LEU A 129 5.06 15.30 -15.64
C LEU A 129 4.56 15.04 -17.06
N MET A 130 4.25 13.79 -17.37
CA MET A 130 3.73 13.38 -18.68
C MET A 130 2.35 13.98 -18.92
N ALA A 131 1.51 14.04 -17.88
CA ALA A 131 0.22 14.72 -17.95
C ALA A 131 0.34 16.22 -18.24
N GLN A 132 1.32 16.90 -17.64
CA GLN A 132 1.52 18.35 -17.80
C GLN A 132 2.04 18.76 -19.18
N LEU A 133 2.82 17.90 -19.84
CA LEU A 133 3.41 18.19 -21.15
C LEU A 133 2.43 18.01 -22.32
N CYS A 134 1.21 17.55 -22.03
CA CYS A 134 0.12 17.36 -22.98
C CYS A 134 -0.12 18.58 -23.89
N GLY A 135 0.05 18.39 -25.21
CA GLY A 135 -0.23 19.40 -26.23
C GLY A 135 0.83 20.48 -26.39
N ALA A 136 1.98 20.35 -25.71
CA ALA A 136 3.14 21.18 -25.92
C ALA A 136 3.87 20.79 -27.22
N LYS A 137 4.38 21.80 -27.94
CA LYS A 137 5.06 21.59 -29.24
C LYS A 137 6.51 22.06 -29.24
N VAL A 138 6.83 23.00 -28.35
CA VAL A 138 8.15 23.61 -28.25
C VAL A 138 8.64 23.43 -26.82
N PHE A 139 9.86 22.93 -26.72
CA PHE A 139 10.49 22.61 -25.45
C PHE A 139 11.85 23.29 -25.35
N THR A 140 12.20 23.68 -24.14
CA THR A 140 13.52 24.18 -23.79
C THR A 140 13.94 23.54 -22.48
N LYS A 141 15.05 22.81 -22.48
CA LYS A 141 15.62 22.21 -21.27
C LYS A 141 16.77 23.06 -20.78
N LEU A 142 16.67 23.48 -19.53
CA LEU A 142 17.68 24.25 -18.83
C LEU A 142 18.32 23.39 -17.73
N ASP A 143 19.65 23.31 -17.76
CA ASP A 143 20.44 22.59 -16.76
C ASP A 143 21.17 23.61 -15.87
N LEU A 144 20.89 23.56 -14.57
CA LEU A 144 21.54 24.46 -13.61
C LEU A 144 22.95 23.96 -13.27
N ARG A 145 23.96 24.70 -13.74
CA ARG A 145 25.36 24.45 -13.33
C ARG A 145 25.51 24.60 -11.82
N TRP A 146 26.00 23.54 -11.17
CA TRP A 146 26.24 23.46 -9.72
C TRP A 146 25.03 23.94 -8.89
N GLY A 147 23.81 23.55 -9.27
CA GLY A 147 22.56 24.06 -8.70
C GLY A 147 22.54 24.08 -7.17
N TYR A 148 22.98 23.01 -6.52
CA TYR A 148 23.08 22.95 -5.05
C TYR A 148 23.97 24.05 -4.44
N ASN A 149 25.11 24.35 -5.05
CA ASN A 149 26.05 25.35 -4.53
C ASN A 149 25.49 26.78 -4.56
N ASN A 150 24.38 27.01 -5.27
CA ASN A 150 23.70 28.31 -5.32
C ASN A 150 22.83 28.58 -4.08
N VAL A 151 22.67 27.61 -3.18
CA VAL A 151 21.90 27.76 -1.93
C VAL A 151 22.84 27.76 -0.73
N CYS A 152 22.72 28.72 0.19
CA CYS A 152 23.55 28.76 1.41
C CYS A 152 23.07 27.76 2.48
N VAL A 153 23.99 27.34 3.34
CA VAL A 153 23.65 26.66 4.61
C VAL A 153 23.15 27.69 5.62
N LYS A 154 22.06 27.37 6.33
CA LYS A 154 21.45 28.25 7.33
C LYS A 154 22.44 28.61 8.43
N GLU A 155 22.42 29.86 8.88
CA GLU A 155 23.26 30.32 9.98
C GLU A 155 22.99 29.47 11.24
N GLY A 156 24.04 29.12 11.98
CA GLY A 156 23.95 28.18 13.11
C GLY A 156 23.95 26.69 12.71
N ASN A 157 23.79 26.33 11.43
CA ASN A 157 23.93 24.94 10.95
C ASN A 157 25.24 24.69 10.18
N LYS A 158 25.98 25.74 9.80
CA LYS A 158 27.24 25.63 9.03
C LYS A 158 28.25 24.67 9.64
N TRP A 159 28.39 24.64 10.97
CA TRP A 159 29.32 23.76 11.68
C TRP A 159 29.02 22.26 11.47
N LYS A 160 27.78 21.90 11.13
CA LYS A 160 27.36 20.52 10.86
C LYS A 160 27.93 19.96 9.56
N THR A 161 28.26 20.83 8.62
CA THR A 161 28.86 20.46 7.32
C THR A 161 30.38 20.31 7.39
N THR A 162 30.97 20.38 8.59
CA THR A 162 32.43 20.31 8.75
C THR A 162 32.97 18.98 8.23
N PHE A 163 34.02 19.05 7.43
CA PHE A 163 34.75 17.89 6.93
C PHE A 163 36.25 17.98 7.27
N CYS A 164 36.87 16.81 7.40
CA CYS A 164 38.25 16.63 7.80
C CYS A 164 39.12 16.24 6.61
N THR A 165 40.27 16.90 6.53
CA THR A 165 41.32 16.62 5.55
C THR A 165 42.67 16.55 6.26
N LYS A 166 43.70 16.07 5.58
CA LYS A 166 45.09 16.12 6.07
C LYS A 166 45.57 17.55 6.38
N TYR A 167 44.95 18.56 5.76
CA TYR A 167 45.30 19.98 5.92
C TYR A 167 44.46 20.70 6.98
N GLY A 168 43.59 19.99 7.69
CA GLY A 168 42.73 20.54 8.75
C GLY A 168 41.23 20.35 8.49
N LEU A 169 40.45 21.00 9.35
CA LEU A 169 38.98 20.99 9.32
C LEU A 169 38.45 22.20 8.55
N TYR A 170 37.51 21.95 7.65
CA TYR A 170 36.83 22.98 6.85
C TYR A 170 35.32 22.76 6.94
N LYS A 171 34.53 23.84 6.87
CA LYS A 171 33.06 23.77 6.81
C LYS A 171 32.57 24.41 5.53
N SER A 172 31.48 23.87 4.98
CA SER A 172 30.82 24.46 3.83
C SER A 172 29.90 25.61 4.23
N LEU A 173 29.86 26.65 3.41
CA LEU A 173 28.92 27.76 3.51
C LEU A 173 27.74 27.60 2.55
N VAL A 174 27.90 26.76 1.54
CA VAL A 174 26.90 26.41 0.52
C VAL A 174 26.39 24.98 0.70
N MET A 175 25.22 24.71 0.17
CA MET A 175 24.61 23.38 0.16
C MET A 175 25.42 22.48 -0.77
N THR A 176 26.03 21.45 -0.19
CA THR A 176 26.86 20.49 -0.91
C THR A 176 26.12 19.19 -1.15
N PHE A 177 26.58 18.45 -2.17
CA PHE A 177 26.14 17.08 -2.40
C PHE A 177 26.43 16.18 -1.20
N GLY A 178 25.60 15.14 -1.06
CA GLY A 178 25.72 14.15 0.00
C GLY A 178 24.87 14.43 1.24
N LEU A 179 24.31 15.63 1.42
CA LEU A 179 23.35 15.90 2.50
C LEU A 179 21.97 15.27 2.18
N THR A 180 21.39 14.52 3.12
CA THR A 180 20.13 13.77 2.90
C THR A 180 18.97 14.64 2.45
N ASN A 181 18.85 15.85 3.00
CA ASN A 181 17.74 16.76 2.70
C ASN A 181 18.06 17.74 1.56
N ALA A 182 19.26 17.71 0.96
CA ALA A 182 19.62 18.65 -0.10
C ALA A 182 18.67 18.58 -1.31
N PRO A 183 18.32 17.41 -1.88
CA PRO A 183 17.39 17.34 -3.01
C PRO A 183 16.00 17.91 -2.66
N ALA A 184 15.47 17.54 -1.50
CA ALA A 184 14.17 18.02 -1.02
C ALA A 184 14.16 19.54 -0.78
N ALA A 185 15.21 20.08 -0.16
CA ALA A 185 15.35 21.51 0.09
C ALA A 185 15.52 22.31 -1.21
N PHE A 186 16.29 21.77 -2.16
CA PHE A 186 16.50 22.38 -3.46
C PHE A 186 15.21 22.40 -4.29
N GLN A 187 14.48 21.28 -4.35
CA GLN A 187 13.18 21.23 -5.02
C GLN A 187 12.21 22.25 -4.39
N HIS A 188 12.16 22.34 -3.06
CA HIS A 188 11.29 23.31 -2.40
C HIS A 188 11.64 24.76 -2.75
N PHE A 189 12.94 25.07 -2.78
CA PHE A 189 13.44 26.38 -3.21
C PHE A 189 13.01 26.70 -4.64
N MET A 190 13.24 25.77 -5.57
CA MET A 190 12.89 25.94 -6.97
C MET A 190 11.37 26.09 -7.17
N ASN A 191 10.57 25.24 -6.51
CA ASN A 191 9.12 25.31 -6.60
C ASN A 191 8.59 26.66 -6.10
N LYS A 192 9.19 27.22 -5.05
CA LYS A 192 8.78 28.55 -4.60
C LYS A 192 9.24 29.65 -5.56
N LEU A 193 10.47 29.56 -6.07
CA LEU A 193 11.01 30.58 -6.98
C LEU A 193 10.19 30.69 -8.27
N PHE A 194 9.72 29.55 -8.78
CA PHE A 194 8.92 29.46 -10.00
C PHE A 194 7.44 29.24 -9.70
N LYS A 195 6.95 29.55 -8.50
CA LYS A 195 5.58 29.23 -8.07
C LYS A 195 4.51 29.70 -9.06
N ASP A 196 4.71 30.88 -9.65
CA ASP A 196 3.75 31.49 -10.58
C ASP A 196 3.81 30.88 -12.00
N LEU A 197 4.84 30.07 -12.29
CA LEU A 197 5.10 29.45 -13.59
C LEU A 197 5.00 27.91 -13.56
N LEU A 198 5.03 27.31 -12.36
CA LEU A 198 4.76 25.90 -12.14
C LEU A 198 3.36 25.55 -12.65
N ASP A 199 3.25 24.39 -13.29
CA ASP A 199 1.99 23.85 -13.85
C ASP A 199 1.36 24.71 -14.97
N VAL A 200 2.02 25.81 -15.36
CA VAL A 200 1.61 26.69 -16.47
C VAL A 200 2.50 26.47 -17.69
N CYS A 201 3.82 26.56 -17.51
CA CYS A 201 4.79 26.42 -18.60
C CYS A 201 6.15 25.85 -18.18
N ILE A 202 6.35 25.54 -16.89
CA ILE A 202 7.61 25.03 -16.36
C ILE A 202 7.40 23.77 -15.51
N ILE A 203 8.20 22.76 -15.80
CA ILE A 203 8.40 21.56 -14.99
C ILE A 203 9.78 21.60 -14.39
N ILE A 204 9.89 21.31 -13.09
CA ILE A 204 11.17 21.34 -12.38
C ILE A 204 11.38 20.00 -11.69
N TYR A 205 12.53 19.39 -11.96
CA TYR A 205 13.01 18.23 -11.23
C TYR A 205 14.47 18.47 -10.84
N LEU A 206 14.67 18.83 -9.57
CA LEU A 206 15.94 19.24 -9.01
C LEU A 206 16.60 20.31 -9.91
N ASP A 207 17.77 20.00 -10.47
CA ASP A 207 18.55 20.91 -11.32
C ASP A 207 18.08 20.95 -12.78
N ASN A 208 17.17 20.05 -13.19
CA ASN A 208 16.64 19.98 -14.56
C ASN A 208 15.32 20.75 -14.66
N ILE A 209 15.33 21.85 -15.40
CA ILE A 209 14.14 22.65 -15.67
C ILE A 209 13.72 22.38 -17.11
N LEU A 210 12.45 22.04 -17.30
CA LEU A 210 11.85 21.91 -18.62
C LEU A 210 10.79 23.00 -18.80
N ILE A 211 10.99 23.85 -19.78
CA ILE A 211 10.01 24.84 -20.21
C ILE A 211 9.28 24.27 -21.42
N TYR A 212 7.96 24.38 -21.45
CA TYR A 212 7.13 23.85 -22.52
C TYR A 212 6.06 24.87 -22.94
N SER A 213 5.71 24.91 -24.22
CA SER A 213 4.69 25.81 -24.75
C SER A 213 4.02 25.26 -26.01
N LYS A 214 2.83 25.79 -26.35
CA LYS A 214 2.06 25.37 -27.52
C LYS A 214 2.55 26.02 -28.82
N ASP A 215 3.17 27.19 -28.72
CA ASP A 215 3.62 28.01 -29.84
C ASP A 215 4.96 28.69 -29.53
N ASN A 216 5.73 29.01 -30.57
CA ASN A 216 7.07 29.57 -30.40
C ASN A 216 7.06 31.01 -29.83
N MET A 217 6.00 31.78 -30.08
CA MET A 217 5.88 33.17 -29.64
C MET A 217 5.68 33.27 -28.12
N SER A 218 4.80 32.44 -27.57
CA SER A 218 4.64 32.29 -26.11
C SER A 218 5.88 31.68 -25.47
N HIS A 219 6.55 30.74 -26.17
CA HIS A 219 7.78 30.12 -25.66
C HIS A 219 8.91 31.13 -25.41
N THR A 220 9.16 32.06 -26.33
CA THR A 220 10.17 33.12 -26.15
C THR A 220 9.82 34.06 -24.98
N GLN A 221 8.53 34.27 -24.67
CA GLN A 221 8.11 35.03 -23.49
C GLN A 221 8.31 34.26 -22.17
N HIS A 222 8.21 32.92 -22.20
CA HIS A 222 8.41 32.09 -21.02
C HIS A 222 9.89 31.92 -20.65
N ILE A 223 10.81 32.06 -21.60
CA ILE A 223 12.26 31.92 -21.38
C ILE A 223 12.86 33.27 -20.97
N HIS A 224 13.15 33.45 -19.68
CA HIS A 224 13.79 34.67 -19.20
C HIS A 224 15.22 34.55 -18.69
N LYS A 225 15.77 33.35 -18.43
CA LYS A 225 17.17 33.15 -17.98
C LYS A 225 17.56 31.66 -18.10
N ALA A 226 18.72 31.31 -18.69
CA ALA A 226 19.52 30.13 -18.28
C ALA A 226 20.67 29.77 -19.23
N SER A 227 21.70 29.11 -18.69
CA SER A 227 23.00 28.73 -19.28
C SER A 227 23.10 27.30 -19.82
N LYS A 228 23.85 27.06 -20.93
CA LYS A 228 24.04 25.75 -21.61
C LYS A 228 22.76 24.91 -21.62
N CYS A 229 21.90 25.21 -22.57
CA CYS A 229 20.55 24.67 -22.62
C CYS A 229 20.22 24.26 -24.06
N THR A 230 19.29 23.32 -24.21
CA THR A 230 18.67 23.07 -25.51
C THR A 230 17.47 23.99 -25.63
N PHE A 231 17.50 24.88 -26.61
CA PHE A 231 16.48 25.92 -26.79
C PHE A 231 15.60 25.63 -28.01
N HIS A 232 14.30 25.91 -27.89
CA HIS A 232 13.33 25.87 -29.00
C HIS A 232 13.35 24.57 -29.81
N VAL A 233 13.42 23.43 -29.13
CA VAL A 233 13.42 22.12 -29.79
C VAL A 233 12.02 21.51 -29.79
N THR A 234 11.71 20.74 -30.83
CA THR A 234 10.46 19.95 -30.89
C THR A 234 10.62 18.57 -30.26
N LEU A 235 11.86 18.17 -29.97
CA LEU A 235 12.21 16.89 -29.34
C LEU A 235 13.30 17.14 -28.29
N VAL A 236 13.06 16.73 -27.06
CA VAL A 236 13.96 16.96 -25.92
C VAL A 236 14.04 15.73 -25.03
N GLU A 237 15.23 15.42 -24.52
CA GLU A 237 15.41 14.39 -23.50
C GLU A 237 15.28 14.99 -22.10
N TYR A 238 14.28 14.56 -21.34
CA TYR A 238 14.03 15.00 -19.97
C TYR A 238 13.79 13.81 -19.04
N LEU A 239 14.55 13.72 -17.94
CA LEU A 239 14.53 12.59 -16.99
C LEU A 239 14.74 11.20 -17.65
N GLY A 240 15.40 11.22 -18.81
CA GLY A 240 15.63 10.07 -19.70
C GLY A 240 14.34 9.49 -20.27
N ILE A 241 13.36 10.35 -20.55
CA ILE A 241 12.27 10.14 -21.50
C ILE A 241 12.48 11.18 -22.60
N VAL A 242 12.29 10.78 -23.85
CA VAL A 242 12.33 11.69 -25.00
C VAL A 242 10.90 12.22 -25.20
N VAL A 243 10.73 13.52 -24.98
CA VAL A 243 9.47 14.24 -25.16
C VAL A 243 9.45 14.81 -26.58
N SER A 244 8.33 14.65 -27.28
CA SER A 244 8.10 15.20 -28.61
C SER A 244 6.72 15.84 -28.73
N ASP A 245 6.48 16.59 -29.80
CA ASP A 245 5.17 17.16 -30.16
C ASP A 245 4.09 16.10 -30.47
N LYS A 246 4.46 14.82 -30.56
CA LYS A 246 3.57 13.68 -30.83
C LYS A 246 3.38 12.75 -29.64
N GLY A 247 4.05 13.02 -28.52
CA GLY A 247 4.04 12.18 -27.33
C GLY A 247 5.43 11.78 -26.85
N PHE A 248 5.50 10.66 -26.15
CA PHE A 248 6.67 10.26 -25.36
C PHE A 248 7.30 8.97 -25.87
N ILE A 249 8.63 8.99 -25.97
CA ILE A 249 9.45 7.88 -26.44
C ILE A 249 10.49 7.58 -25.37
N LEU A 250 10.79 6.30 -25.16
CA LEU A 250 11.88 5.93 -24.27
C LEU A 250 13.24 6.24 -24.90
N ASP A 251 14.17 6.79 -24.11
CA ASP A 251 15.53 7.06 -24.58
C ASP A 251 16.24 5.77 -25.07
N LYS A 252 16.90 5.89 -26.22
CA LYS A 252 17.64 4.80 -26.88
C LYS A 252 18.75 4.25 -26.00
N LEU A 253 19.41 5.08 -25.20
CA LEU A 253 20.47 4.61 -24.29
C LEU A 253 19.90 3.77 -23.15
N LYS A 254 18.71 4.11 -22.63
CA LYS A 254 18.02 3.27 -21.63
C LYS A 254 17.51 1.95 -22.24
N ILE A 255 17.00 1.98 -23.46
CA ILE A 255 16.64 0.74 -24.19
C ILE A 255 17.88 -0.15 -24.36
N GLN A 256 18.98 0.43 -24.81
CA GLN A 256 20.24 -0.28 -24.98
C GLN A 256 20.76 -0.84 -23.64
N ALA A 257 20.69 -0.07 -22.56
CA ALA A 257 21.08 -0.53 -21.24
C ALA A 257 20.24 -1.73 -20.75
N VAL A 258 18.95 -1.79 -21.09
CA VAL A 258 18.08 -2.95 -20.80
C VAL A 258 18.44 -4.14 -21.69
N GLN A 259 18.69 -3.92 -22.99
CA GLN A 259 19.08 -4.97 -23.93
C GLN A 259 20.42 -5.61 -23.57
N GLU A 260 21.39 -4.80 -23.16
CA GLU A 260 22.73 -5.24 -22.79
C GLU A 260 22.80 -5.69 -21.32
N TRP A 261 21.70 -5.57 -20.56
CA TRP A 261 21.70 -5.90 -19.14
C TRP A 261 22.14 -7.35 -18.92
N PRO A 262 23.20 -7.58 -18.10
CA PRO A 262 23.76 -8.91 -17.90
C PRO A 262 22.80 -9.78 -17.09
N MET A 263 22.85 -11.09 -17.33
CA MET A 263 22.01 -12.04 -16.59
C MET A 263 22.29 -11.93 -15.07
N PRO A 264 21.27 -11.65 -14.23
CA PRO A 264 21.46 -11.53 -12.79
C PRO A 264 21.91 -12.86 -12.16
N ALA A 265 23.01 -12.82 -11.42
CA ALA A 265 23.55 -13.95 -10.66
C ALA A 265 23.20 -13.90 -9.17
N LYS A 266 22.70 -12.75 -8.67
CA LYS A 266 22.36 -12.53 -7.26
C LYS A 266 21.03 -11.80 -7.08
N VAL A 267 20.41 -12.00 -5.91
CA VAL A 267 19.13 -11.31 -5.54
C VAL A 267 19.25 -9.79 -5.65
N LYS A 268 20.38 -9.21 -5.25
CA LYS A 268 20.62 -7.75 -5.37
C LYS A 268 20.60 -7.27 -6.82
N GLU A 269 21.13 -8.06 -7.75
CA GLU A 269 21.15 -7.72 -9.18
C GLU A 269 19.74 -7.82 -9.79
N VAL A 270 18.94 -8.80 -9.35
CA VAL A 270 17.50 -8.89 -9.70
C VAL A 270 16.72 -7.69 -9.16
N GLN A 271 16.98 -7.27 -7.91
CA GLN A 271 16.37 -6.08 -7.32
C GLN A 271 16.72 -4.80 -8.10
N LEU A 272 17.98 -4.66 -8.51
CA LEU A 272 18.42 -3.52 -9.32
C LEU A 272 17.73 -3.50 -10.69
N PHE A 273 17.68 -4.66 -11.36
CA PHE A 273 16.98 -4.80 -12.65
C PHE A 273 15.49 -4.48 -12.51
N LEU A 274 14.79 -5.08 -11.53
CA LEU A 274 13.36 -4.82 -11.29
C LEU A 274 13.10 -3.37 -10.92
N GLY A 275 13.97 -2.75 -10.11
CA GLY A 275 13.86 -1.33 -9.78
C GLY A 275 13.99 -0.43 -11.02
N PHE A 276 14.90 -0.75 -11.92
CA PHE A 276 15.06 -0.03 -13.19
C PHE A 276 13.89 -0.29 -14.14
N ALA A 277 13.49 -1.55 -14.32
CA ALA A 277 12.40 -1.95 -15.20
C ALA A 277 11.04 -1.40 -14.73
N ASN A 278 10.84 -1.23 -13.41
CA ASN A 278 9.65 -0.61 -12.84
C ASN A 278 9.54 0.88 -13.15
N PHE A 279 10.65 1.59 -13.41
CA PHE A 279 10.58 2.96 -13.93
C PHE A 279 10.01 3.02 -15.36
N LEU A 280 10.07 1.90 -16.09
CA LEU A 280 9.66 1.77 -17.48
C LEU A 280 8.32 1.04 -17.65
N CYS A 281 7.67 0.65 -16.56
CA CYS A 281 6.48 -0.21 -16.63
C CYS A 281 5.29 0.48 -17.30
N CYS A 282 5.22 1.82 -17.27
CA CYS A 282 4.16 2.59 -17.95
C CYS A 282 4.20 2.49 -19.48
N PHE A 283 5.29 1.98 -20.06
CA PHE A 283 5.46 1.71 -21.49
C PHE A 283 5.26 0.22 -21.86
N VAL A 284 5.03 -0.66 -20.88
CA VAL A 284 5.05 -2.12 -21.05
C VAL A 284 3.74 -2.75 -20.57
N ALA A 285 3.01 -3.35 -21.50
CA ALA A 285 1.80 -4.12 -21.17
C ALA A 285 2.14 -5.34 -20.29
N ASN A 286 1.27 -5.63 -19.31
CA ASN A 286 1.35 -6.82 -18.44
C ASN A 286 2.68 -6.99 -17.68
N PHE A 287 3.37 -5.89 -17.38
CA PHE A 287 4.66 -5.88 -16.69
C PHE A 287 4.68 -6.73 -15.42
N SER A 288 3.69 -6.60 -14.53
CA SER A 288 3.64 -7.34 -13.26
C SER A 288 3.51 -8.85 -13.47
N HIS A 289 2.78 -9.29 -14.51
CA HIS A 289 2.66 -10.70 -14.84
C HIS A 289 4.03 -11.27 -15.29
N THR A 290 4.68 -10.60 -16.24
CA THR A 290 5.98 -11.02 -16.78
C THR A 290 7.08 -10.94 -15.71
N ALA A 291 7.05 -9.95 -14.81
CA ALA A 291 8.03 -9.76 -13.74
C ALA A 291 7.82 -10.71 -12.54
N ARG A 292 6.67 -11.38 -12.43
CA ARG A 292 6.30 -12.19 -11.26
C ARG A 292 7.33 -13.27 -10.88
N PRO A 293 7.90 -14.06 -11.82
CA PRO A 293 8.93 -15.03 -11.50
C PRO A 293 10.19 -14.40 -10.87
N LEU A 294 10.52 -13.18 -11.28
CA LEU A 294 11.66 -12.42 -10.74
C LEU A 294 11.33 -11.82 -9.37
N HIS A 295 10.12 -11.29 -9.15
CA HIS A 295 9.68 -10.83 -7.83
C HIS A 295 9.67 -11.95 -6.79
N ASN A 296 9.36 -13.18 -7.20
CA ASN A 296 9.42 -14.34 -6.32
C ASN A 296 10.86 -14.66 -5.84
N LEU A 297 11.89 -14.36 -6.64
CA LEU A 297 13.30 -14.51 -6.23
C LEU A 297 13.76 -13.49 -5.19
N VAL A 298 13.03 -12.38 -5.05
CA VAL A 298 13.39 -11.26 -4.16
C VAL A 298 12.77 -11.40 -2.75
N LYS A 299 11.87 -12.37 -2.54
CA LYS A 299 11.26 -12.65 -1.23
C LYS A 299 12.30 -13.16 -0.23
N ARG A 300 12.17 -12.77 1.06
CA ARG A 300 13.17 -13.04 2.11
C ARG A 300 13.52 -14.53 2.30
N ASP A 301 12.56 -15.43 2.08
CA ASP A 301 12.73 -16.88 2.28
C ASP A 301 12.89 -17.66 0.97
N ALA A 302 13.08 -16.97 -0.17
CA ALA A 302 13.21 -17.62 -1.46
C ALA A 302 14.60 -18.23 -1.66
N LEU A 303 14.65 -19.53 -1.97
CA LEU A 303 15.89 -20.19 -2.40
C LEU A 303 16.31 -19.66 -3.78
N TRP A 304 17.58 -19.27 -3.91
CA TRP A 304 18.14 -18.86 -5.19
C TRP A 304 18.21 -20.03 -6.16
N LYS A 305 17.29 -20.08 -7.12
CA LYS A 305 17.27 -21.05 -8.22
C LYS A 305 16.92 -20.31 -9.51
N TRP A 306 17.87 -20.16 -10.42
CA TRP A 306 17.61 -19.57 -11.73
C TRP A 306 17.13 -20.67 -12.69
N GLU A 307 15.82 -20.70 -12.95
CA GLU A 307 15.14 -21.72 -13.76
C GLU A 307 14.68 -21.12 -15.10
N ALA A 308 14.28 -21.96 -16.05
CA ALA A 308 13.82 -21.54 -17.37
C ALA A 308 12.69 -20.48 -17.31
N SER A 309 11.79 -20.56 -16.33
CA SER A 309 10.71 -19.58 -16.13
C SER A 309 11.22 -18.18 -15.76
N LYS A 310 12.30 -18.07 -14.96
CA LYS A 310 12.92 -16.79 -14.58
C LYS A 310 13.75 -16.21 -15.72
N GLN A 311 14.42 -17.07 -16.49
CA GLN A 311 15.12 -16.66 -17.71
C GLN A 311 14.13 -16.14 -18.77
N ALA A 312 13.01 -16.82 -18.96
CA ALA A 312 11.94 -16.38 -19.86
C ALA A 312 11.32 -15.06 -19.40
N ALA A 313 11.08 -14.89 -18.11
CA ALA A 313 10.62 -13.61 -17.54
C ALA A 313 11.62 -12.47 -17.75
N PHE A 314 12.91 -12.72 -17.52
CA PHE A 314 13.97 -11.74 -17.71
C PHE A 314 14.08 -11.31 -19.19
N GLN A 315 14.11 -12.27 -20.11
CA GLN A 315 14.18 -11.98 -21.54
C GLN A 315 12.89 -11.32 -22.05
N GLY A 316 11.72 -11.81 -21.63
CA GLY A 316 10.42 -11.24 -22.00
C GLY A 316 10.27 -9.79 -21.58
N LEU A 317 10.77 -9.41 -20.40
CA LEU A 317 10.82 -7.99 -19.99
C LEU A 317 11.76 -7.16 -20.86
N LYS A 318 12.93 -7.69 -21.21
CA LYS A 318 13.89 -6.98 -22.10
C LYS A 318 13.28 -6.75 -23.47
N ASP A 319 12.63 -7.75 -24.04
CA ASP A 319 12.00 -7.68 -25.36
C ASP A 319 10.79 -6.73 -25.34
N ALA A 320 9.98 -6.77 -24.28
CA ALA A 320 8.82 -5.88 -24.13
C ALA A 320 9.22 -4.40 -23.96
N ILE A 321 10.28 -4.12 -23.17
CA ILE A 321 10.83 -2.75 -23.06
C ILE A 321 11.47 -2.29 -24.38
N SER A 322 12.10 -3.21 -25.11
CA SER A 322 12.75 -2.91 -26.40
C SER A 322 11.76 -2.65 -27.54
N SER A 323 10.57 -3.24 -27.45
CA SER A 323 9.47 -3.06 -28.40
C SER A 323 8.45 -2.01 -27.94
N ALA A 324 8.77 -1.27 -26.87
CA ALA A 324 7.91 -0.28 -26.25
C ALA A 324 7.35 0.71 -27.28
N LEU A 325 6.02 0.89 -27.24
CA LEU A 325 5.28 1.77 -28.13
C LEU A 325 5.46 3.24 -27.73
N VAL A 326 5.33 4.14 -28.71
CA VAL A 326 5.20 5.58 -28.46
C VAL A 326 3.90 5.81 -27.69
N LEU A 327 3.98 6.37 -26.49
CA LEU A 327 2.79 6.83 -25.77
C LEU A 327 2.35 8.15 -26.40
N CYS A 328 1.11 8.20 -26.86
CA CYS A 328 0.59 9.41 -27.51
C CYS A 328 0.28 10.51 -26.49
N ASP A 329 0.35 11.75 -26.95
CA ASP A 329 -0.15 12.89 -26.17
C ASP A 329 -1.64 12.74 -25.88
N VAL A 330 -2.02 13.11 -24.66
CA VAL A 330 -3.40 13.12 -24.19
C VAL A 330 -4.14 14.28 -24.87
N ASP A 331 -5.42 14.13 -25.18
CA ASP A 331 -6.30 15.23 -25.58
C ASP A 331 -7.54 15.21 -24.69
N PRO A 332 -7.66 16.13 -23.70
CA PRO A 332 -8.79 16.15 -22.76
C PRO A 332 -10.16 16.34 -23.43
N SER A 333 -10.20 16.80 -24.69
CA SER A 333 -11.45 16.98 -25.44
C SER A 333 -11.96 15.68 -26.08
N LYS A 334 -11.14 14.63 -26.14
CA LYS A 334 -11.48 13.34 -26.76
C LYS A 334 -11.89 12.30 -25.70
N PRO A 335 -12.78 11.35 -26.05
CA PRO A 335 -13.19 10.29 -25.14
C PRO A 335 -12.03 9.33 -24.84
N TYR A 336 -11.94 8.90 -23.58
CA TYR A 336 -10.98 7.92 -23.11
C TYR A 336 -11.55 6.49 -23.23
N PHE A 337 -10.65 5.55 -23.52
CA PHE A 337 -10.94 4.12 -23.60
C PHE A 337 -10.04 3.39 -22.62
N LEU A 338 -10.63 2.68 -21.66
CA LEU A 338 -9.92 1.94 -20.64
C LEU A 338 -10.15 0.45 -20.86
N GLU A 339 -9.09 -0.30 -21.12
CA GLU A 339 -9.14 -1.77 -21.19
C GLU A 339 -8.59 -2.33 -19.89
N THR A 340 -9.35 -3.20 -19.20
CA THR A 340 -8.90 -3.82 -17.95
C THR A 340 -8.99 -5.33 -18.04
N ASP A 341 -7.97 -6.01 -17.53
CA ASP A 341 -7.90 -7.46 -17.38
C ASP A 341 -7.42 -7.83 -15.96
N ALA A 342 -8.00 -8.88 -15.38
CA ALA A 342 -7.63 -9.40 -14.07
C ALA A 342 -7.47 -10.92 -14.13
N SER A 343 -6.23 -11.37 -14.30
CA SER A 343 -5.90 -12.80 -14.32
C SER A 343 -5.35 -13.27 -12.98
N GLY A 344 -6.07 -14.16 -12.30
CA GLY A 344 -5.60 -15.00 -11.18
C GLY A 344 -4.99 -14.27 -9.96
N ALA A 345 -3.82 -13.69 -10.12
CA ALA A 345 -3.02 -13.01 -9.10
C ALA A 345 -2.52 -11.60 -9.51
N THR A 346 -2.82 -11.14 -10.72
CA THR A 346 -2.37 -9.84 -11.26
C THR A 346 -3.52 -9.12 -11.95
N LEU A 347 -3.42 -7.80 -12.00
CA LEU A 347 -4.27 -6.94 -12.83
C LEU A 347 -3.41 -6.22 -13.87
N GLY A 348 -4.00 -5.99 -15.02
CA GLY A 348 -3.45 -5.21 -16.12
C GLY A 348 -4.50 -4.24 -16.65
N SER A 349 -4.08 -3.07 -17.08
CA SER A 349 -4.95 -2.12 -17.73
C SER A 349 -4.20 -1.23 -18.70
N ILE A 350 -4.93 -0.77 -19.72
CA ILE A 350 -4.43 0.08 -20.80
C ILE A 350 -5.38 1.26 -20.91
N LEU A 351 -4.87 2.47 -20.71
CA LEU A 351 -5.61 3.69 -21.04
C LEU A 351 -5.25 4.11 -22.46
N SER A 352 -6.25 4.38 -23.30
CA SER A 352 -6.08 4.73 -24.71
C SER A 352 -7.00 5.87 -25.16
N GLN A 353 -6.62 6.53 -26.25
CA GLN A 353 -7.47 7.50 -26.97
C GLN A 353 -7.47 7.21 -28.47
N ARG A 354 -8.59 7.53 -29.14
CA ARG A 354 -8.69 7.42 -30.59
C ARG A 354 -8.03 8.63 -31.25
N GLN A 355 -7.04 8.39 -32.12
CA GLN A 355 -6.34 9.45 -32.84
C GLN A 355 -6.99 9.74 -34.21
N GLU A 356 -6.45 10.71 -34.95
CA GLU A 356 -6.97 11.14 -36.25
C GLU A 356 -7.03 10.03 -37.31
N ASP A 357 -6.18 9.02 -37.16
CA ASP A 357 -6.16 7.83 -38.01
C ASP A 357 -7.30 6.83 -37.72
N GLY A 358 -8.13 7.13 -36.71
CA GLY A 358 -9.25 6.30 -36.30
C GLY A 358 -8.86 5.09 -35.44
N HIS A 359 -7.59 4.91 -35.08
CA HIS A 359 -7.13 3.80 -34.23
C HIS A 359 -6.94 4.22 -32.76
N LEU A 360 -7.08 3.25 -31.85
CA LEU A 360 -6.80 3.44 -30.42
C LEU A 360 -5.30 3.43 -30.18
N HIS A 361 -4.79 4.49 -29.57
CA HIS A 361 -3.40 4.63 -29.18
C HIS A 361 -3.26 4.63 -27.66
N PRO A 362 -2.33 3.86 -27.10
CA PRO A 362 -2.12 3.81 -25.66
C PRO A 362 -1.52 5.13 -25.14
N LEU A 363 -2.10 5.63 -24.05
CA LEU A 363 -1.64 6.74 -23.24
C LEU A 363 -0.79 6.26 -22.05
N GLY A 364 -1.05 5.04 -21.57
CA GLY A 364 -0.25 4.42 -20.52
C GLY A 364 -0.71 3.00 -20.18
N PHE A 365 0.20 2.22 -19.61
CA PHE A 365 -0.04 0.87 -19.12
C PHE A 365 0.05 0.85 -17.59
N LEU A 366 -0.90 0.21 -16.92
CA LEU A 366 -0.85 -0.06 -15.49
C LEU A 366 -0.88 -1.58 -15.28
N SER A 367 0.05 -2.09 -14.49
CA SER A 367 0.10 -3.51 -14.17
C SER A 367 0.54 -3.71 -12.72
N GLU A 368 -0.33 -4.32 -11.91
CA GLU A 368 -0.08 -4.57 -10.49
C GLU A 368 -0.35 -6.03 -10.10
N SER A 369 0.25 -6.48 -8.98
CA SER A 369 -0.07 -7.76 -8.36
C SER A 369 -1.03 -7.58 -7.18
N PHE A 370 -2.01 -8.47 -7.03
CA PHE A 370 -2.91 -8.46 -5.87
C PHE A 370 -2.16 -8.76 -4.57
N LYS A 371 -2.48 -8.03 -3.49
CA LYS A 371 -1.78 -8.09 -2.19
C LYS A 371 -2.69 -8.66 -1.08
N GLY A 372 -2.14 -9.57 -0.28
CA GLY A 372 -2.81 -10.09 0.93
C GLY A 372 -4.20 -10.66 0.63
N ALA A 373 -5.23 -10.07 1.23
CA ALA A 373 -6.62 -10.51 1.08
C ALA A 373 -7.17 -10.38 -0.35
N GLU A 374 -6.63 -9.48 -1.18
CA GLU A 374 -7.06 -9.26 -2.57
C GLU A 374 -6.84 -10.51 -3.44
N GLN A 375 -5.84 -11.34 -3.10
CA GLN A 375 -5.57 -12.59 -3.83
C GLN A 375 -6.71 -13.61 -3.71
N ASN A 376 -7.47 -13.54 -2.62
CA ASN A 376 -8.58 -14.44 -2.33
C ASN A 376 -9.91 -13.92 -2.88
N TYR A 377 -9.92 -12.77 -3.57
CA TYR A 377 -11.13 -12.25 -4.19
C TYR A 377 -11.57 -13.17 -5.33
N ASN A 378 -12.88 -13.33 -5.50
CA ASN A 378 -13.43 -13.98 -6.68
C ASN A 378 -13.14 -13.15 -7.94
N THR A 379 -13.25 -13.76 -9.12
CA THR A 379 -12.91 -13.13 -10.41
C THR A 379 -13.62 -11.79 -10.60
N HIS A 380 -14.93 -11.75 -10.32
CA HIS A 380 -15.73 -10.53 -10.38
C HIS A 380 -15.16 -9.38 -9.53
N ASN A 381 -14.76 -9.64 -8.29
CA ASN A 381 -14.17 -8.62 -7.42
C ASN A 381 -12.75 -8.24 -7.84
N LYS A 382 -12.00 -9.13 -8.49
CA LYS A 382 -10.66 -8.84 -9.01
C LYS A 382 -10.71 -7.94 -10.23
N GLU A 383 -11.65 -8.19 -11.14
CA GLU A 383 -11.90 -7.34 -12.30
C GLU A 383 -12.42 -5.96 -11.88
N LEU A 384 -13.38 -5.90 -10.95
CA LEU A 384 -13.85 -4.62 -10.41
C LEU A 384 -12.70 -3.87 -9.70
N LEU A 385 -11.84 -4.58 -8.97
CA LEU A 385 -10.65 -3.96 -8.37
C LEU A 385 -9.67 -3.44 -9.43
N ALA A 386 -9.52 -4.12 -10.58
CA ALA A 386 -8.71 -3.62 -11.69
C ALA A 386 -9.24 -2.29 -12.23
N ILE A 387 -10.56 -2.15 -12.37
CA ILE A 387 -11.21 -0.88 -12.72
C ILE A 387 -10.88 0.19 -11.69
N ILE A 388 -11.12 -0.08 -10.40
CA ILE A 388 -10.88 0.87 -9.31
C ILE A 388 -9.43 1.36 -9.31
N ARG A 389 -8.46 0.44 -9.41
CA ARG A 389 -7.04 0.78 -9.45
C ARG A 389 -6.67 1.64 -10.66
N SER A 390 -7.28 1.34 -11.81
CA SER A 390 -7.08 2.13 -13.04
C SER A 390 -7.59 3.57 -12.88
N PHE A 391 -8.77 3.75 -12.28
CA PHE A 391 -9.34 5.08 -12.02
C PHE A 391 -8.57 5.85 -10.95
N GLU A 392 -8.09 5.19 -9.89
CA GLU A 392 -7.21 5.82 -8.89
C GLU A 392 -5.89 6.28 -9.51
N TYR A 393 -5.27 5.42 -10.33
CA TYR A 393 -3.97 5.69 -10.94
C TYR A 393 -4.03 6.80 -11.99
N TRP A 394 -5.04 6.77 -12.87
CA TRP A 394 -5.25 7.79 -13.90
C TRP A 394 -6.28 8.85 -13.51
N CYS A 395 -6.46 9.08 -12.20
CA CYS A 395 -7.47 10.02 -11.68
C CYS A 395 -7.37 11.39 -12.36
N ILE A 396 -6.15 11.88 -12.56
CA ILE A 396 -5.82 13.17 -13.22
C ILE A 396 -6.43 13.29 -14.62
N PHE A 397 -6.57 12.18 -15.36
CA PHE A 397 -7.15 12.17 -16.71
C PHE A 397 -8.64 11.82 -16.72
N LEU A 398 -9.09 11.00 -15.78
CA LEU A 398 -10.40 10.35 -15.85
C LEU A 398 -11.48 11.04 -15.00
N GLU A 399 -11.09 11.79 -13.96
CA GLU A 399 -12.03 12.48 -13.08
C GLU A 399 -12.69 13.68 -13.81
N GLY A 400 -14.01 13.85 -13.64
CA GLY A 400 -14.72 15.02 -14.16
C GLY A 400 -14.80 15.13 -15.70
N THR A 401 -14.59 14.03 -16.43
CA THR A 401 -14.63 13.99 -17.90
C THR A 401 -16.00 14.36 -18.48
N LEU A 402 -16.02 15.20 -19.53
CA LEU A 402 -17.24 15.61 -20.23
C LEU A 402 -17.90 14.44 -20.99
N HIS A 403 -17.08 13.56 -21.55
CA HIS A 403 -17.52 12.38 -22.29
C HIS A 403 -17.40 11.12 -21.42
N PRO A 404 -18.32 10.14 -21.57
CA PRO A 404 -18.23 8.90 -20.82
C PRO A 404 -17.00 8.09 -21.27
N ILE A 405 -16.20 7.68 -20.29
CA ILE A 405 -15.05 6.79 -20.47
C ILE A 405 -15.58 5.39 -20.79
N ALA A 406 -15.18 4.83 -21.93
CA ALA A 406 -15.57 3.47 -22.29
C ALA A 406 -14.62 2.46 -21.63
N VAL A 407 -15.13 1.67 -20.70
CA VAL A 407 -14.37 0.62 -19.99
C VAL A 407 -14.65 -0.73 -20.63
N PHE A 408 -13.67 -1.28 -21.35
CA PHE A 408 -13.77 -2.57 -22.01
C PHE A 408 -13.34 -3.71 -21.10
N MET A 409 -14.16 -4.75 -21.06
CA MET A 409 -13.99 -5.89 -20.17
C MET A 409 -14.46 -7.20 -20.80
N ASP A 410 -13.83 -8.29 -20.38
CA ASP A 410 -14.16 -9.66 -20.79
C ASP A 410 -15.20 -10.36 -19.88
N HIS A 411 -15.71 -9.64 -18.86
CA HIS A 411 -16.67 -10.19 -17.89
C HIS A 411 -18.00 -9.44 -17.84
N ARG A 412 -19.04 -10.13 -18.32
CA ARG A 412 -20.37 -9.57 -18.58
C ARG A 412 -21.13 -9.10 -17.34
N ASN A 413 -20.88 -9.68 -16.17
CA ASN A 413 -21.68 -9.37 -14.97
C ASN A 413 -21.39 -7.97 -14.38
N LEU A 414 -20.36 -7.28 -14.85
CA LEU A 414 -20.03 -5.91 -14.40
C LEU A 414 -20.77 -4.81 -15.19
N GLU A 415 -21.38 -5.16 -16.32
CA GLU A 415 -22.21 -4.25 -17.12
C GLU A 415 -23.40 -3.68 -16.32
N TYR A 416 -23.98 -4.50 -15.44
CA TYR A 416 -25.14 -4.15 -14.61
C TYR A 416 -24.78 -3.59 -13.22
N TRP A 417 -23.49 -3.36 -12.94
CA TRP A 417 -23.04 -2.97 -11.60
C TRP A 417 -23.64 -1.62 -11.13
N LYS A 418 -23.84 -0.65 -12.04
CA LYS A 418 -24.49 0.64 -11.73
C LYS A 418 -25.97 0.52 -11.33
N GLU A 419 -26.63 -0.57 -11.70
CA GLU A 419 -28.06 -0.80 -11.46
C GLU A 419 -28.31 -1.62 -10.18
N SER A 420 -27.23 -2.11 -9.53
CA SER A 420 -27.34 -2.96 -8.34
C SER A 420 -27.75 -2.16 -7.09
N GLN A 421 -28.82 -2.63 -6.42
CA GLN A 421 -29.42 -1.93 -5.26
C GLN A 421 -28.86 -2.37 -3.89
N THR A 422 -27.99 -3.39 -3.86
CA THR A 422 -27.43 -3.95 -2.63
C THR A 422 -25.92 -4.10 -2.72
N PHE A 423 -25.19 -3.32 -1.91
CA PHE A 423 -23.73 -3.37 -1.84
C PHE A 423 -23.26 -4.02 -0.53
N ASN A 424 -22.22 -4.86 -0.60
CA ASN A 424 -21.43 -5.14 0.60
C ASN A 424 -20.57 -3.91 0.97
N CYS A 425 -20.02 -3.86 2.18
CA CYS A 425 -19.28 -2.68 2.65
C CYS A 425 -18.11 -2.26 1.74
N ARG A 426 -17.47 -3.21 1.05
CA ARG A 426 -16.36 -2.95 0.12
C ARG A 426 -16.88 -2.33 -1.19
N HIS A 427 -17.95 -2.89 -1.74
CA HIS A 427 -18.60 -2.39 -2.94
C HIS A 427 -19.20 -1.00 -2.71
N ALA A 428 -19.72 -0.72 -1.50
CA ALA A 428 -20.19 0.62 -1.14
C ALA A 428 -19.06 1.66 -1.15
N GLN A 429 -17.87 1.30 -0.65
CA GLN A 429 -16.68 2.16 -0.70
C GLN A 429 -16.23 2.40 -2.15
N TRP A 430 -16.20 1.35 -2.97
CA TRP A 430 -15.84 1.45 -4.39
C TRP A 430 -16.88 2.23 -5.20
N HIS A 431 -18.16 2.13 -4.84
CA HIS A 431 -19.24 2.90 -5.44
C HIS A 431 -19.09 4.41 -5.16
N LEU A 432 -18.71 4.78 -3.93
CA LEU A 432 -18.42 6.18 -3.60
C LEU A 432 -17.22 6.73 -4.39
N LEU A 433 -16.16 5.92 -4.59
CA LEU A 433 -15.00 6.31 -5.38
C LEU A 433 -15.37 6.50 -6.85
N LEU A 434 -16.11 5.56 -7.43
CA LEU A 434 -16.50 5.60 -8.83
C LEU A 434 -17.54 6.69 -9.16
N ALA A 435 -18.22 7.26 -8.15
CA ALA A 435 -19.17 8.34 -8.34
C ALA A 435 -18.55 9.63 -8.90
N GLY A 436 -17.24 9.84 -8.72
CA GLY A 436 -16.51 10.98 -9.28
C GLY A 436 -16.19 10.86 -10.78
N TYR A 437 -16.47 9.70 -11.39
CA TYR A 437 -16.06 9.39 -12.76
C TYR A 437 -17.26 9.20 -13.70
N ASN A 438 -17.17 9.80 -14.88
CA ASN A 438 -18.15 9.62 -15.94
C ASN A 438 -17.70 8.47 -16.86
N PHE A 439 -18.23 7.26 -16.65
CA PHE A 439 -17.82 6.07 -17.40
C PHE A 439 -18.98 5.13 -17.76
N GLN A 440 -18.76 4.28 -18.76
CA GLN A 440 -19.66 3.22 -19.19
C GLN A 440 -18.86 1.93 -19.35
N ILE A 441 -19.32 0.85 -18.70
CA ILE A 441 -18.73 -0.48 -18.88
C ILE A 441 -19.32 -1.10 -20.14
N VAL A 442 -18.45 -1.56 -21.03
CA VAL A 442 -18.80 -2.21 -22.30
C VAL A 442 -18.21 -3.61 -22.31
N TYR A 443 -19.09 -4.61 -22.41
CA TYR A 443 -18.66 -5.99 -22.51
C TYR A 443 -18.12 -6.30 -23.92
N CYS A 444 -16.88 -6.77 -24.00
CA CYS A 444 -16.24 -7.21 -25.23
C CYS A 444 -15.93 -8.72 -25.13
N PRO A 445 -16.57 -9.59 -25.93
CA PRO A 445 -16.22 -11.00 -25.98
C PRO A 445 -14.77 -11.14 -26.50
N GLY A 446 -13.91 -11.88 -25.78
CA GLY A 446 -12.46 -11.97 -26.07
C GLY A 446 -12.07 -12.27 -27.52
N LYS A 447 -12.96 -12.90 -28.31
CA LYS A 447 -12.74 -13.21 -29.73
C LYS A 447 -12.77 -12.00 -30.69
N GLN A 448 -13.25 -10.83 -30.29
CA GLN A 448 -13.31 -9.64 -31.16
C GLN A 448 -12.14 -8.64 -30.96
N SER A 449 -11.28 -8.85 -29.95
CA SER A 449 -10.03 -8.10 -29.78
C SER A 449 -8.90 -8.75 -30.56
N SER A 450 -8.73 -8.40 -31.84
CA SER A 450 -7.64 -8.90 -32.68
C SER A 450 -6.28 -8.28 -32.34
N LYS A 451 -5.80 -8.49 -31.10
CA LYS A 451 -4.41 -8.46 -30.58
C LYS A 451 -4.45 -8.29 -29.04
N PRO A 452 -3.77 -9.13 -28.23
CA PRO A 452 -3.34 -10.51 -28.43
C PRO A 452 -4.17 -11.48 -27.57
N ASP A 453 -5.20 -12.06 -28.18
CA ASP A 453 -5.97 -13.21 -27.65
C ASP A 453 -5.15 -14.52 -27.83
N THR A 454 -3.86 -14.50 -27.50
CA THR A 454 -2.92 -15.63 -27.75
C THR A 454 -2.12 -16.08 -26.52
N LEU A 455 -2.43 -15.61 -25.31
CA LEU A 455 -1.53 -15.84 -24.15
C LEU A 455 -2.22 -16.13 -22.80
N SER A 456 -3.54 -16.35 -22.73
CA SER A 456 -4.24 -16.76 -21.49
C SER A 456 -4.62 -18.25 -21.45
N HIS A 457 -4.36 -19.00 -22.53
CA HIS A 457 -4.57 -20.45 -22.57
C HIS A 457 -3.32 -21.18 -23.07
N HIS A 458 -2.34 -21.35 -22.17
CA HIS A 458 -1.43 -22.50 -22.24
C HIS A 458 -1.60 -23.31 -20.95
N SER A 459 -2.28 -24.43 -21.09
CA SER A 459 -2.48 -25.45 -20.06
C SER A 459 -1.15 -26.11 -19.73
N ASP A 460 -0.63 -25.89 -18.53
CA ASP A 460 0.33 -26.80 -17.87
C ASP A 460 0.41 -26.52 -16.36
N HIS A 461 -0.74 -26.58 -15.66
CA HIS A 461 -0.73 -26.84 -14.22
C HIS A 461 -1.90 -27.75 -13.88
N ALA A 462 -1.61 -29.01 -13.56
CA ALA A 462 -2.56 -29.97 -13.04
C ALA A 462 -3.18 -29.42 -11.74
N ASN A 463 -4.50 -29.28 -11.75
CA ASN A 463 -5.31 -28.94 -10.59
C ASN A 463 -5.28 -30.10 -9.60
N ILE A 464 -4.36 -30.08 -8.65
CA ILE A 464 -4.47 -30.85 -7.41
C ILE A 464 -4.72 -29.83 -6.29
N PRO A 465 -5.94 -29.77 -5.72
CA PRO A 465 -6.18 -28.95 -4.53
C PRO A 465 -5.28 -29.47 -3.41
N PRO A 466 -4.64 -28.61 -2.59
CA PRO A 466 -3.94 -29.08 -1.41
C PRO A 466 -4.95 -29.75 -0.48
N ALA A 467 -4.60 -30.94 0.04
CA ALA A 467 -5.43 -31.67 0.99
C ALA A 467 -5.72 -30.81 2.24
N ASN A 468 -6.96 -30.90 2.74
CA ASN A 468 -7.40 -30.25 3.97
C ASN A 468 -6.46 -30.61 5.13
N GLN A 469 -5.68 -29.64 5.61
CA GLN A 469 -4.94 -29.76 6.85
C GLN A 469 -5.83 -29.27 8.00
N THR A 470 -6.53 -30.20 8.64
CA THR A 470 -7.21 -29.96 9.92
C THR A 470 -6.15 -29.74 11.01
N MET A 471 -6.04 -28.53 11.55
CA MET A 471 -5.00 -28.16 12.53
C MET A 471 -5.28 -28.62 13.97
N LEU A 472 -6.34 -29.38 14.23
CA LEU A 472 -6.64 -29.91 15.57
C LEU A 472 -7.12 -31.37 15.48
N PRO A 473 -6.63 -32.27 16.33
CA PRO A 473 -7.08 -33.66 16.35
C PRO A 473 -8.51 -33.76 16.91
N ASP A 474 -9.31 -34.66 16.33
CA ASP A 474 -10.71 -34.97 16.69
C ASP A 474 -11.02 -35.16 18.20
N PRO A 475 -10.11 -35.60 19.10
CA PRO A 475 -10.45 -35.80 20.51
C PRO A 475 -10.69 -34.52 21.32
N VAL A 476 -10.41 -33.33 20.77
CA VAL A 476 -10.57 -32.05 21.49
C VAL A 476 -12.03 -31.57 21.49
N PHE A 477 -12.91 -32.16 20.66
CA PHE A 477 -14.36 -31.94 20.75
C PHE A 477 -14.96 -32.80 21.88
N ALA A 478 -14.89 -32.29 23.10
CA ALA A 478 -15.59 -32.89 24.23
C ALA A 478 -17.11 -32.72 24.08
N ASN A 479 -17.80 -33.86 23.90
CA ASN A 479 -19.23 -34.16 24.07
C ASN A 479 -20.12 -33.04 24.67
N MET A 480 -21.15 -32.62 23.93
CA MET A 480 -22.40 -32.08 24.51
C MET A 480 -23.61 -32.57 23.72
N ALA A 481 -24.37 -33.45 24.36
CA ALA A 481 -25.39 -34.34 23.80
C ALA A 481 -26.79 -33.71 23.67
N LEU A 482 -26.94 -32.61 22.92
CA LEU A 482 -28.27 -32.00 22.68
C LEU A 482 -28.53 -31.54 21.23
N VAL A 483 -27.71 -31.98 20.27
CA VAL A 483 -27.82 -31.59 18.87
C VAL A 483 -27.80 -32.86 18.03
N LEU A 484 -28.80 -33.07 17.17
CA LEU A 484 -28.75 -34.13 16.16
C LEU A 484 -27.41 -34.01 15.42
N PRO A 485 -26.63 -35.10 15.27
CA PRO A 485 -25.40 -35.07 14.49
C PRO A 485 -25.68 -34.48 13.11
N GLU A 486 -24.81 -33.61 12.61
CA GLU A 486 -24.97 -32.94 11.30
C GLU A 486 -25.24 -33.94 10.17
N LYS A 487 -24.67 -35.15 10.28
CA LYS A 487 -24.93 -36.30 9.40
C LYS A 487 -26.38 -36.79 9.42
N GLU A 488 -27.01 -36.83 10.59
CA GLU A 488 -28.41 -37.27 10.72
C GLU A 488 -29.36 -36.24 10.09
N LEU A 489 -29.02 -34.96 10.22
CA LEU A 489 -29.77 -33.88 9.56
C LEU A 489 -29.59 -33.91 8.04
N HIS A 490 -28.37 -34.19 7.55
CA HIS A 490 -28.12 -34.39 6.12
C HIS A 490 -28.92 -35.56 5.56
N CYS A 491 -28.99 -36.69 6.27
CA CYS A 491 -29.83 -37.82 5.88
C CYS A 491 -31.33 -37.44 5.83
N GLN A 492 -31.81 -36.62 6.78
CA GLN A 492 -33.20 -36.15 6.77
C GLN A 492 -33.47 -35.14 5.65
N ILE A 493 -32.52 -34.27 5.35
CA ILE A 493 -32.59 -33.34 4.21
C ILE A 493 -32.67 -34.16 2.92
N GLU A 494 -31.74 -35.10 2.71
CA GLU A 494 -31.72 -36.01 1.54
C GLU A 494 -33.06 -36.75 1.37
N ALA A 495 -33.57 -37.37 2.44
CA ALA A 495 -34.84 -38.11 2.40
C ALA A 495 -36.09 -37.24 2.17
N SER A 496 -35.97 -35.92 2.36
CA SER A 496 -37.08 -34.96 2.25
C SER A 496 -37.00 -34.10 0.98
N LEU A 497 -35.94 -34.19 0.16
CA LEU A 497 -35.83 -33.39 -1.07
C LEU A 497 -36.97 -33.68 -2.05
N ASP A 498 -37.32 -34.96 -2.25
CA ASP A 498 -38.37 -35.40 -3.18
C ASP A 498 -39.80 -35.07 -2.70
N GLN A 499 -39.93 -34.63 -1.44
CA GLN A 499 -41.22 -34.30 -0.84
C GLN A 499 -41.56 -32.79 -0.98
N ASP A 500 -40.61 -31.97 -1.46
CA ASP A 500 -40.79 -30.52 -1.60
C ASP A 500 -41.24 -30.19 -3.02
N GLU A 501 -42.52 -29.87 -3.20
CA GLU A 501 -43.10 -29.49 -4.49
C GLU A 501 -42.33 -28.32 -5.15
N SER A 502 -41.71 -27.44 -4.38
CA SER A 502 -40.94 -26.31 -4.92
C SER A 502 -39.58 -26.70 -5.49
N LEU A 503 -39.07 -27.89 -5.17
CA LEU A 503 -37.80 -28.42 -5.67
C LEU A 503 -37.99 -29.41 -6.84
N GLU A 504 -39.22 -29.80 -7.15
CA GLU A 504 -39.52 -30.81 -8.17
C GLU A 504 -38.98 -30.41 -9.56
N GLU A 505 -39.19 -29.17 -9.98
CA GLU A 505 -38.68 -28.64 -11.25
C GLU A 505 -37.14 -28.68 -11.33
N ILE A 506 -36.47 -28.42 -10.21
CA ILE A 506 -35.00 -28.40 -10.09
C ILE A 506 -34.47 -29.84 -10.15
N LEU A 507 -35.10 -30.77 -9.44
CA LEU A 507 -34.72 -32.19 -9.41
C LEU A 507 -34.94 -32.84 -10.79
N GLN A 508 -36.06 -32.57 -11.46
CA GLN A 508 -36.34 -33.05 -12.82
C GLN A 508 -35.33 -32.49 -13.85
N PHE A 509 -34.95 -31.22 -13.70
CA PHE A 509 -33.91 -30.60 -14.54
C PHE A 509 -32.56 -31.30 -14.37
N LEU A 510 -32.15 -31.57 -13.12
CA LEU A 510 -30.86 -32.20 -12.82
C LEU A 510 -30.80 -33.65 -13.32
N GLN A 511 -31.92 -34.38 -13.31
CA GLN A 511 -32.02 -35.73 -13.89
C GLN A 511 -31.96 -35.73 -15.43
N ASN A 512 -32.53 -34.72 -16.09
CA ASN A 512 -32.66 -34.64 -17.56
C ASN A 512 -31.86 -33.49 -18.18
N LYS A 513 -30.67 -33.21 -17.65
CA LYS A 513 -29.80 -32.08 -18.03
C LYS A 513 -29.52 -31.99 -19.54
N SER A 514 -29.54 -33.11 -20.27
CA SER A 514 -29.31 -33.15 -21.72
C SER A 514 -30.51 -32.65 -22.56
N LYS A 515 -31.75 -32.88 -22.11
CA LYS A 515 -32.98 -32.54 -22.85
C LYS A 515 -33.59 -31.17 -22.50
N ALA A 516 -33.06 -30.48 -21.50
CA ALA A 516 -33.59 -29.19 -21.05
C ALA A 516 -33.33 -28.04 -22.06
N PRO A 517 -34.32 -27.15 -22.30
CA PRO A 517 -34.18 -25.91 -23.06
C PRO A 517 -33.06 -24.99 -22.52
N GLN A 518 -32.48 -24.15 -23.39
CA GLN A 518 -31.38 -23.23 -23.01
C GLN A 518 -31.77 -22.23 -21.90
N SER A 519 -33.03 -21.81 -21.84
CA SER A 519 -33.56 -20.91 -20.79
C SER A 519 -33.53 -21.57 -19.40
N ILE A 520 -33.95 -22.83 -19.32
CA ILE A 520 -33.98 -23.63 -18.08
C ILE A 520 -32.55 -24.00 -17.65
N LYS A 521 -31.68 -24.33 -18.62
CA LYS A 521 -30.24 -24.55 -18.35
C LYS A 521 -29.55 -23.34 -17.74
N LYS A 522 -29.94 -22.12 -18.14
CA LYS A 522 -29.39 -20.88 -17.60
C LYS A 522 -29.93 -20.56 -16.20
N ALA A 523 -31.22 -20.84 -15.96
CA ALA A 523 -31.87 -20.55 -14.67
C ALA A 523 -31.37 -21.46 -13.52
N PHE A 524 -31.08 -22.73 -13.82
CA PHE A 524 -30.67 -23.71 -12.80
C PHE A 524 -29.19 -24.11 -12.87
N ASN A 525 -28.35 -23.30 -13.53
CA ASN A 525 -26.92 -23.60 -13.67
C ASN A 525 -26.16 -23.60 -12.33
N ASP A 526 -26.68 -22.87 -11.36
CA ASP A 526 -26.10 -22.70 -10.03
C ASP A 526 -26.46 -23.84 -9.06
N TYR A 527 -27.28 -24.79 -9.51
CA TYR A 527 -27.68 -25.98 -8.75
C TYR A 527 -26.92 -27.23 -9.20
N ASN A 528 -26.48 -28.03 -8.22
CA ASN A 528 -25.79 -29.30 -8.44
C ASN A 528 -26.22 -30.34 -7.40
N MET A 529 -26.21 -31.62 -7.80
CA MET A 529 -26.40 -32.75 -6.87
C MET A 529 -25.05 -33.37 -6.53
N GLU A 530 -24.76 -33.53 -5.25
CA GLU A 530 -23.57 -34.22 -4.75
C GLU A 530 -23.93 -35.11 -3.56
N ALA A 531 -23.58 -36.40 -3.64
CA ALA A 531 -23.81 -37.39 -2.58
C ALA A 531 -25.26 -37.41 -2.02
N GLY A 532 -26.26 -37.28 -2.90
CA GLY A 532 -27.68 -37.30 -2.51
C GLY A 532 -28.25 -35.95 -2.04
N LEU A 533 -27.41 -34.93 -1.86
CA LEU A 533 -27.82 -33.59 -1.44
C LEU A 533 -27.87 -32.62 -2.61
N LEU A 534 -28.82 -31.70 -2.56
CA LEU A 534 -28.94 -30.59 -3.50
C LEU A 534 -28.12 -29.39 -2.99
N PHE A 535 -27.29 -28.83 -3.86
CA PHE A 535 -26.47 -27.65 -3.57
C PHE A 535 -26.87 -26.47 -4.45
N TYR A 536 -26.77 -25.27 -3.90
CA TYR A 536 -26.89 -23.99 -4.59
C TYR A 536 -25.67 -23.14 -4.27
N GLN A 537 -24.86 -22.80 -5.28
CA GLN A 537 -23.62 -22.02 -5.12
C GLN A 537 -22.67 -22.57 -4.01
N GLY A 538 -22.63 -23.89 -3.84
CA GLY A 538 -21.80 -24.58 -2.84
C GLY A 538 -22.42 -24.70 -1.43
N GLN A 539 -23.69 -24.32 -1.25
CA GLN A 539 -24.44 -24.46 0.02
C GLN A 539 -25.54 -25.52 -0.11
N ILE A 540 -25.79 -26.30 0.93
CA ILE A 540 -26.82 -27.35 0.95
C ILE A 540 -28.20 -26.68 0.96
N VAL A 541 -29.03 -27.02 -0.02
CA VAL A 541 -30.42 -26.56 -0.10
C VAL A 541 -31.27 -27.32 0.91
N VAL A 542 -31.93 -26.57 1.79
CA VAL A 542 -32.80 -27.13 2.83
C VAL A 542 -34.25 -27.11 2.33
N PRO A 543 -34.92 -28.27 2.19
CA PRO A 543 -36.30 -28.34 1.74
C PRO A 543 -37.24 -27.69 2.75
N ASN A 544 -38.34 -27.12 2.27
CA ASN A 544 -39.37 -26.47 3.06
C ASN A 544 -40.35 -27.49 3.69
N ILE A 545 -39.81 -28.47 4.42
CA ILE A 545 -40.58 -29.59 4.96
C ILE A 545 -40.26 -29.78 6.43
N GLY A 546 -41.31 -30.01 7.22
CA GLY A 546 -41.19 -30.31 8.64
C GLY A 546 -40.49 -29.19 9.41
N THR A 547 -39.60 -29.56 10.32
CA THR A 547 -38.90 -28.64 11.23
C THR A 547 -37.45 -28.36 10.84
N LEU A 548 -36.97 -28.87 9.70
CA LEU A 548 -35.54 -28.86 9.32
C LEU A 548 -34.87 -27.48 9.39
N LYS A 549 -35.54 -26.43 8.88
CA LYS A 549 -35.05 -25.05 8.94
C LYS A 549 -34.93 -24.55 10.39
N THR A 550 -35.96 -24.82 11.20
CA THR A 550 -36.00 -24.45 12.62
C THR A 550 -34.96 -25.21 13.42
N ASP A 551 -34.74 -26.49 13.11
CA ASP A 551 -33.75 -27.33 13.76
C ASP A 551 -32.34 -26.81 13.46
N LEU A 552 -32.02 -26.48 12.21
CA LEU A 552 -30.76 -25.81 11.85
C LEU A 552 -30.57 -24.49 12.58
N LEU A 553 -31.59 -23.63 12.60
CA LEU A 553 -31.53 -22.37 13.32
C LEU A 553 -31.29 -22.59 14.83
N CYS A 554 -31.92 -23.61 15.42
CA CYS A 554 -31.70 -24.00 16.81
C CYS A 554 -30.23 -24.40 17.06
N ILE A 555 -29.62 -25.16 16.15
CA ILE A 555 -28.20 -25.58 16.25
C ILE A 555 -27.27 -24.37 16.24
N PHE A 556 -27.44 -23.45 15.28
CA PHE A 556 -26.54 -22.32 15.08
C PHE A 556 -26.86 -21.10 15.96
N HIS A 557 -27.94 -21.14 16.74
CA HIS A 557 -28.35 -20.03 17.61
C HIS A 557 -28.55 -20.43 19.07
N ASN A 558 -29.34 -21.46 19.33
CA ASN A 558 -29.78 -21.86 20.68
C ASN A 558 -28.81 -22.84 21.34
N SER A 559 -27.92 -23.47 20.57
CA SER A 559 -26.91 -24.37 21.12
C SER A 559 -26.04 -23.64 22.16
N PRO A 560 -25.70 -24.28 23.29
CA PRO A 560 -24.74 -23.76 24.26
C PRO A 560 -23.43 -23.26 23.62
N LEU A 561 -22.99 -23.90 22.52
CA LEU A 561 -21.79 -23.50 21.78
C LEU A 561 -21.98 -22.25 20.92
N ALA A 562 -23.20 -22.01 20.42
CA ALA A 562 -23.53 -20.86 19.59
C ALA A 562 -23.72 -19.58 20.42
N GLY A 563 -24.31 -19.71 21.61
CA GLY A 563 -24.33 -18.61 22.58
C GLY A 563 -25.24 -17.44 22.23
N HIS A 564 -26.36 -17.68 21.53
CA HIS A 564 -27.31 -16.64 21.15
C HIS A 564 -26.65 -15.43 20.46
N PRO A 565 -25.93 -15.64 19.34
CA PRO A 565 -25.00 -14.65 18.80
C PRO A 565 -25.67 -13.46 18.08
N GLY A 566 -27.00 -13.46 17.99
CA GLY A 566 -27.80 -12.39 17.40
C GLY A 566 -27.96 -12.52 15.87
N ARG A 567 -28.84 -11.67 15.31
CA ARG A 567 -29.35 -11.79 13.92
C ARG A 567 -28.26 -12.00 12.87
N GLN A 568 -27.30 -11.07 12.82
CA GLN A 568 -26.28 -11.07 11.77
C GLN A 568 -25.34 -12.26 11.89
N ARG A 569 -24.91 -12.59 13.11
CA ARG A 569 -23.95 -13.66 13.32
C ARG A 569 -24.56 -15.04 13.16
N THR A 570 -25.82 -15.23 13.56
CA THR A 570 -26.56 -16.47 13.26
C THR A 570 -26.72 -16.66 11.75
N LEU A 571 -27.09 -15.61 11.02
CA LEU A 571 -27.21 -15.69 9.57
C LEU A 571 -25.88 -16.06 8.90
N GLU A 572 -24.77 -15.45 9.33
CA GLU A 572 -23.43 -15.77 8.85
C GLU A 572 -23.03 -17.23 9.10
N LEU A 573 -23.38 -17.79 10.26
CA LEU A 573 -23.04 -19.17 10.61
C LEU A 573 -23.84 -20.19 9.80
N VAL A 574 -25.14 -19.95 9.64
CA VAL A 574 -26.03 -20.85 8.87
C VAL A 574 -25.70 -20.78 7.38
N SER A 575 -25.51 -19.57 6.84
CA SER A 575 -25.25 -19.35 5.41
C SER A 575 -23.88 -19.83 4.93
N GLN A 576 -23.01 -20.32 5.82
CA GLN A 576 -21.76 -20.95 5.42
C GLN A 576 -21.96 -22.35 4.83
N GLY A 577 -23.00 -23.07 5.29
CA GLY A 577 -23.26 -24.45 4.88
C GLY A 577 -24.63 -24.67 4.24
N TYR A 578 -25.60 -23.82 4.51
CA TYR A 578 -27.01 -24.06 4.18
C TYR A 578 -27.65 -22.87 3.45
N TYR A 579 -28.61 -23.18 2.58
CA TYR A 579 -29.39 -22.22 1.81
C TYR A 579 -30.86 -22.61 1.76
N TRP A 580 -31.75 -21.61 1.87
CA TRP A 580 -33.15 -21.74 1.46
C TRP A 580 -33.73 -20.37 1.12
N PRO A 581 -34.77 -20.29 0.26
CA PRO A 581 -35.48 -19.04 0.01
C PRO A 581 -36.06 -18.48 1.31
N GLY A 582 -35.69 -17.24 1.65
CA GLY A 582 -36.15 -16.59 2.88
C GLY A 582 -35.28 -16.78 4.12
N ILE A 583 -34.10 -17.43 4.01
CA ILE A 583 -33.16 -17.66 5.13
C ILE A 583 -32.89 -16.43 6.01
N HIS A 584 -32.82 -15.24 5.42
CA HIS A 584 -32.64 -13.99 6.16
C HIS A 584 -33.84 -13.66 7.05
N ALA A 585 -35.06 -13.73 6.51
CA ALA A 585 -36.29 -13.43 7.23
C ALA A 585 -36.52 -14.45 8.35
N ASP A 586 -36.35 -15.75 8.04
CA ASP A 586 -36.52 -16.84 9.01
C ASP A 586 -35.50 -16.74 10.15
N THR A 587 -34.23 -16.45 9.84
CA THR A 587 -33.19 -16.25 10.85
C THR A 587 -33.53 -15.07 11.77
N TYR A 588 -33.96 -13.94 11.18
CA TYR A 588 -34.28 -12.74 11.95
C TYR A 588 -35.48 -12.98 12.85
N TRP A 589 -36.52 -13.63 12.32
CA TRP A 589 -37.72 -13.98 13.06
C TRP A 589 -37.42 -14.97 14.20
N HIS A 590 -36.56 -15.97 13.98
CA HIS A 590 -36.13 -16.92 15.03
C HIS A 590 -35.36 -16.24 16.15
N VAL A 591 -34.44 -15.32 15.82
CA VAL A 591 -33.69 -14.55 16.82
C VAL A 591 -34.62 -13.58 17.56
N ASP A 592 -35.55 -12.93 16.86
CA ASP A 592 -36.47 -11.95 17.45
C ASP A 592 -37.51 -12.59 18.37
N SER A 593 -37.98 -13.78 18.01
CA SER A 593 -38.87 -14.58 18.85
C SER A 593 -38.13 -15.26 20.01
N CYS A 594 -36.79 -15.25 20.03
CA CYS A 594 -36.02 -15.88 21.08
C CYS A 594 -36.08 -15.08 22.39
N LYS A 595 -36.79 -15.63 23.38
CA LYS A 595 -36.89 -15.05 24.74
C LYS A 595 -35.53 -14.72 25.35
N MET A 596 -34.52 -15.58 25.15
CA MET A 596 -33.18 -15.36 25.71
C MET A 596 -32.51 -14.10 25.13
N CYS A 597 -32.55 -13.94 23.80
CA CYS A 597 -32.01 -12.75 23.12
C CYS A 597 -32.72 -11.46 23.54
N GLN A 598 -34.04 -11.50 23.70
CA GLN A 598 -34.81 -10.34 24.16
C GLN A 598 -34.46 -9.97 25.61
N CYS A 599 -34.16 -10.93 26.48
CA CYS A 599 -33.80 -10.67 27.87
C CYS A 599 -32.38 -10.12 28.07
N ILE A 600 -31.43 -10.44 27.17
CA ILE A 600 -30.00 -10.07 27.35
C ILE A 600 -29.58 -8.78 26.63
N CYS A 601 -30.41 -8.23 25.76
CA CYS A 601 -30.07 -7.10 24.88
C CYS A 601 -29.77 -5.80 25.66
N LYS A 602 -28.59 -5.19 25.45
CA LYS A 602 -28.21 -3.87 26.02
C LYS A 602 -28.60 -2.73 25.08
N ALA A 603 -28.82 -1.53 25.64
CA ALA A 603 -28.87 -0.29 24.88
C ALA A 603 -27.54 -0.05 24.14
N LYS A 604 -27.60 0.38 22.88
CA LYS A 604 -26.40 0.64 22.05
C LYS A 604 -25.64 1.86 22.61
N TYR A 605 -24.36 1.66 22.94
CA TYR A 605 -23.45 2.76 23.27
C TYR A 605 -22.92 3.44 22.00
N THR A 606 -22.75 4.76 22.06
CA THR A 606 -22.10 5.55 21.02
C THR A 606 -20.62 5.19 20.94
N PRO A 607 -20.09 4.75 19.78
CA PRO A 607 -18.68 4.42 19.67
C PRO A 607 -17.83 5.69 19.80
N ILE A 608 -16.91 5.70 20.77
CA ILE A 608 -15.93 6.78 20.93
C ILE A 608 -14.87 6.64 19.82
N PRO A 609 -14.44 7.72 19.14
CA PRO A 609 -13.39 7.66 18.13
C PRO A 609 -12.07 7.15 18.72
N LEU A 610 -11.55 6.06 18.15
CA LEU A 610 -10.37 5.33 18.63
C LEU A 610 -9.11 5.73 17.85
N GLN A 611 -7.96 5.84 18.52
CA GLN A 611 -6.67 6.05 17.86
C GLN A 611 -6.01 4.71 17.45
N PRO A 612 -5.39 4.61 16.26
CA PRO A 612 -4.74 3.37 15.84
C PRO A 612 -3.43 3.10 16.59
N LEU A 613 -3.33 1.96 17.28
CA LEU A 613 -2.05 1.43 17.76
C LEU A 613 -1.20 0.85 16.63
N LYS A 614 0.13 0.90 16.78
CA LYS A 614 1.09 0.26 15.85
C LYS A 614 0.84 -1.26 15.78
N ILE A 615 0.72 -1.77 14.56
CA ILE A 615 0.52 -3.21 14.30
C ILE A 615 1.86 -3.94 14.53
N PRO A 616 1.90 -5.01 15.34
CA PRO A 616 3.11 -5.82 15.53
C PRO A 616 3.57 -6.52 14.24
N SER A 617 4.82 -6.94 14.20
CA SER A 617 5.46 -7.57 13.03
C SER A 617 5.37 -9.11 13.01
N ARG A 618 5.06 -9.74 14.15
CA ARG A 618 4.93 -11.19 14.30
C ARG A 618 3.87 -11.56 15.35
N PRO A 619 3.30 -12.79 15.31
CA PRO A 619 2.42 -13.32 16.35
C PRO A 619 3.03 -13.25 17.75
N TRP A 620 2.21 -12.96 18.76
CA TRP A 620 2.59 -12.95 20.18
C TRP A 620 3.71 -11.96 20.54
N GLN A 621 3.97 -10.96 19.68
CA GLN A 621 4.91 -9.89 20.00
C GLN A 621 4.30 -8.89 20.98
N HIS A 622 3.05 -8.50 20.73
CA HIS A 622 2.28 -7.52 21.51
C HIS A 622 0.98 -8.16 22.00
N VAL A 623 0.76 -8.12 23.31
CA VAL A 623 -0.44 -8.69 23.92
C VAL A 623 -1.21 -7.62 24.68
N SER A 624 -2.52 -7.57 24.47
CA SER A 624 -3.46 -6.79 25.27
C SER A 624 -4.14 -7.74 26.25
N TYR A 625 -4.29 -7.33 27.51
CA TYR A 625 -4.98 -8.15 28.50
C TYR A 625 -5.79 -7.31 29.48
N ASP A 626 -6.96 -7.84 29.84
CA ASP A 626 -7.94 -7.21 30.71
C ASP A 626 -8.66 -8.24 31.57
N MET A 627 -9.38 -7.81 32.59
CA MET A 627 -10.13 -8.69 33.49
C MET A 627 -11.61 -8.33 33.50
N ILE A 628 -12.45 -9.28 33.07
CA ILE A 628 -13.90 -9.20 33.27
C ILE A 628 -14.16 -9.57 34.73
N VAL A 629 -14.64 -8.62 35.52
CA VAL A 629 -14.86 -8.75 36.97
C VAL A 629 -16.35 -8.93 37.31
N ASP A 630 -16.61 -9.29 38.57
CA ASP A 630 -17.97 -9.39 39.14
C ASP A 630 -18.89 -10.40 38.42
N LEU A 631 -18.29 -11.46 37.88
CA LEU A 631 -19.01 -12.61 37.36
C LEU A 631 -19.53 -13.48 38.53
N PRO A 632 -20.62 -14.26 38.32
CA PRO A 632 -21.08 -15.23 39.30
C PRO A 632 -19.94 -16.16 39.75
N LYS A 633 -19.97 -16.52 41.04
CA LYS A 633 -18.90 -17.31 41.64
C LYS A 633 -18.91 -18.74 41.10
N ASP A 634 -17.79 -19.15 40.50
CA ASP A 634 -17.47 -20.54 40.21
C ASP A 634 -16.35 -20.99 41.16
N GLY A 635 -16.74 -21.60 42.28
CA GLY A 635 -15.85 -21.89 43.40
C GLY A 635 -15.20 -20.64 43.98
N ASN A 636 -13.87 -20.54 43.87
CA ASN A 636 -13.09 -19.38 44.33
C ASN A 636 -12.87 -18.30 43.26
N ASN A 637 -13.37 -18.53 42.03
CA ASN A 637 -13.20 -17.61 40.89
C ASN A 637 -14.46 -16.79 40.66
N ASN A 638 -14.29 -15.53 40.29
CA ASN A 638 -15.38 -14.60 40.03
C ASN A 638 -14.99 -13.59 38.93
N SER A 639 -13.98 -13.93 38.13
CA SER A 639 -13.44 -13.06 37.10
C SER A 639 -12.79 -13.90 36.00
N ILE A 640 -12.70 -13.35 34.79
CA ILE A 640 -12.01 -13.96 33.66
C ILE A 640 -10.90 -13.02 33.21
N LEU A 641 -9.67 -13.51 33.18
CA LEU A 641 -8.55 -12.82 32.54
C LEU A 641 -8.62 -13.10 31.04
N VAL A 642 -8.79 -12.03 30.27
CA VAL A 642 -8.83 -12.03 28.81
C VAL A 642 -7.47 -11.58 28.31
N ILE A 643 -6.83 -12.39 27.46
CA ILE A 643 -5.53 -12.12 26.86
C ILE A 643 -5.68 -12.22 25.35
N VAL A 644 -5.32 -11.17 24.62
CA VAL A 644 -5.48 -11.09 23.16
C VAL A 644 -4.15 -10.75 22.49
N ASP A 645 -3.74 -11.58 21.53
CA ASP A 645 -2.62 -11.26 20.66
C ASP A 645 -3.00 -10.17 19.66
N SER A 646 -2.22 -9.10 19.63
CA SER A 646 -2.52 -7.93 18.80
C SER A 646 -2.34 -8.20 17.30
N PHE A 647 -1.54 -9.21 16.92
CA PHE A 647 -1.30 -9.62 15.53
C PHE A 647 -2.40 -10.55 15.00
N THR A 648 -2.51 -11.75 15.58
CA THR A 648 -3.40 -12.83 15.10
C THR A 648 -4.85 -12.68 15.55
N LYS A 649 -5.11 -11.84 16.56
CA LYS A 649 -6.41 -11.75 17.25
C LYS A 649 -6.78 -13.00 18.05
N TYR A 650 -5.82 -13.91 18.24
CA TYR A 650 -5.99 -15.10 19.07
C TYR A 650 -6.25 -14.69 20.53
N ARG A 651 -7.16 -15.43 21.20
CA ARG A 651 -7.70 -15.06 22.52
C ARG A 651 -7.51 -16.21 23.49
N ILE A 652 -7.03 -15.90 24.68
CA ILE A 652 -6.92 -16.83 25.81
C ILE A 652 -7.82 -16.31 26.92
N PHE A 653 -8.66 -17.20 27.46
CA PHE A 653 -9.54 -16.91 28.59
C PHE A 653 -9.13 -17.77 29.78
N VAL A 654 -8.80 -17.14 30.89
CA VAL A 654 -8.35 -17.83 32.10
C VAL A 654 -9.23 -17.44 33.28
N LYS A 655 -9.85 -18.44 33.93
CA LYS A 655 -10.64 -18.21 35.15
C LYS A 655 -9.74 -17.72 36.28
N CYS A 656 -10.18 -16.68 36.99
CA CYS A 656 -9.42 -16.11 38.10
C CYS A 656 -10.33 -15.46 39.15
N SER A 657 -9.72 -15.01 40.25
CA SER A 657 -10.41 -14.25 41.29
C SER A 657 -10.16 -12.74 41.10
N LYS A 658 -11.16 -11.91 41.36
CA LYS A 658 -11.03 -10.43 41.45
C LYS A 658 -9.95 -10.00 42.43
N LYS A 659 -9.64 -10.84 43.44
CA LYS A 659 -8.57 -10.62 44.44
C LYS A 659 -7.20 -11.17 44.01
N LEU A 660 -7.00 -11.46 42.72
CA LEU A 660 -5.73 -11.98 42.19
C LEU A 660 -4.57 -11.07 42.59
N LYS A 661 -3.47 -11.65 43.07
CA LYS A 661 -2.24 -10.92 43.39
C LYS A 661 -1.23 -11.07 42.25
N ALA A 662 -0.32 -10.10 42.13
CA ALA A 662 0.69 -10.06 41.07
C ALA A 662 1.51 -11.37 40.88
N PRO A 663 1.94 -12.10 41.95
CA PRO A 663 2.66 -13.36 41.76
C PRO A 663 1.83 -14.42 41.03
N LYS A 664 0.54 -14.54 41.38
CA LYS A 664 -0.35 -15.52 40.75
C LYS A 664 -0.71 -15.13 39.32
N LEU A 665 -0.81 -13.83 39.03
CA LEU A 665 -0.95 -13.34 37.65
C LEU A 665 0.26 -13.71 36.78
N ALA A 666 1.48 -13.55 37.31
CA ALA A 666 2.69 -13.92 36.59
C ALA A 666 2.74 -15.44 36.31
N GLU A 667 2.27 -16.26 37.25
CA GLU A 667 2.12 -17.70 37.06
C GLU A 667 1.12 -18.03 35.94
N LEU A 668 -0.04 -17.34 35.89
CA LEU A 668 -1.01 -17.52 34.80
C LEU A 668 -0.40 -17.14 33.43
N PHE A 669 0.40 -16.08 33.34
CA PHE A 669 1.11 -15.72 32.12
C PHE A 669 2.19 -16.74 31.75
N LEU A 670 2.91 -17.26 32.74
CA LEU A 670 3.91 -18.30 32.52
C LEU A 670 3.27 -19.56 31.94
N GLU A 671 2.20 -20.04 32.57
CA GLU A 671 1.52 -21.28 32.20
C GLU A 671 0.80 -21.18 30.87
N ASN A 672 0.10 -20.07 30.61
CA ASN A 672 -0.84 -19.97 29.48
C ASN A 672 -0.27 -19.19 28.29
N VAL A 673 0.75 -18.34 28.48
CA VAL A 673 1.30 -17.51 27.40
C VAL A 673 2.76 -17.84 27.13
N TRP A 674 3.67 -17.59 28.08
CA TRP A 674 5.11 -17.71 27.84
C TRP A 674 5.55 -19.14 27.54
N LYS A 675 4.94 -20.13 28.20
CA LYS A 675 5.19 -21.56 27.92
C LYS A 675 4.89 -21.95 26.48
N HIS A 676 3.84 -21.39 25.88
CA HIS A 676 3.34 -21.79 24.56
C HIS A 676 3.84 -20.91 23.42
N HIS A 677 4.09 -19.63 23.69
CA HIS A 677 4.32 -18.62 22.65
C HIS A 677 5.64 -17.84 22.82
N GLY A 678 6.39 -18.12 23.90
CA GLY A 678 7.66 -17.46 24.18
C GLY A 678 7.50 -16.05 24.77
N MET A 679 8.62 -15.33 24.84
CA MET A 679 8.69 -14.03 25.51
C MET A 679 8.05 -12.91 24.66
N LEU A 680 7.23 -12.10 25.33
CA LEU A 680 6.55 -10.94 24.76
C LEU A 680 7.49 -9.73 24.75
N GLU A 681 7.31 -8.82 23.79
CA GLU A 681 8.07 -7.55 23.75
C GLU A 681 7.27 -6.41 24.36
N LYS A 682 5.94 -6.41 24.17
CA LYS A 682 5.05 -5.35 24.66
C LYS A 682 3.78 -5.92 25.25
N THR A 683 3.33 -5.30 26.34
CA THR A 683 2.04 -5.62 26.95
C THR A 683 1.20 -4.37 27.15
N ILE A 684 -0.12 -4.49 26.95
CA ILE A 684 -1.09 -3.41 27.09
C ILE A 684 -2.16 -3.87 28.07
N SER A 685 -2.52 -3.05 29.05
CA SER A 685 -3.56 -3.39 30.03
C SER A 685 -4.27 -2.16 30.59
N ASN A 686 -5.59 -2.28 30.74
CA ASN A 686 -6.45 -1.33 31.43
C ASN A 686 -6.51 -1.61 32.96
N GLN A 687 -6.74 -0.56 33.73
CA GLN A 687 -6.41 -0.46 35.16
C GLN A 687 -7.15 -1.44 36.12
N GLY A 688 -6.52 -2.58 36.39
CA GLY A 688 -6.66 -3.29 37.67
C GLY A 688 -5.56 -2.88 38.65
N GLN A 689 -5.88 -2.58 39.92
CA GLN A 689 -4.90 -2.30 40.99
C GLN A 689 -3.81 -3.40 41.12
N VAL A 690 -4.10 -4.61 40.64
CA VAL A 690 -3.20 -5.76 40.58
C VAL A 690 -2.05 -5.56 39.59
N PHE A 691 -2.27 -4.80 38.51
CA PHE A 691 -1.37 -4.68 37.35
C PHE A 691 -0.34 -3.56 37.50
N ASN A 692 -0.61 -2.53 38.32
CA ASN A 692 0.29 -1.40 38.58
C ASN A 692 1.25 -1.64 39.77
N ASN A 693 1.71 -2.88 39.96
CA ASN A 693 2.57 -3.27 41.08
C ASN A 693 4.05 -2.93 40.80
N LYS A 694 4.75 -2.32 41.78
CA LYS A 694 6.21 -2.03 41.72
C LYS A 694 7.04 -3.26 41.34
N PHE A 695 6.65 -4.44 41.82
CA PHE A 695 7.30 -5.71 41.50
C PHE A 695 7.17 -6.07 40.01
N LEU A 696 5.98 -5.93 39.42
CA LEU A 696 5.74 -6.28 38.02
C LEU A 696 6.53 -5.38 37.07
N LYS A 697 6.58 -4.07 37.37
CA LYS A 697 7.40 -3.10 36.63
C LYS A 697 8.90 -3.43 36.72
N ALA A 698 9.38 -3.82 37.89
CA ALA A 698 10.78 -4.22 38.07
C ALA A 698 11.12 -5.51 37.32
N LEU A 699 10.20 -6.48 37.30
CA LEU A 699 10.33 -7.72 36.55
C LEU A 699 10.36 -7.48 35.04
N TYR A 700 9.40 -6.71 34.50
CA TYR A 700 9.34 -6.39 33.07
C TYR A 700 10.57 -5.63 32.59
N LYS A 701 11.07 -4.68 33.40
CA LYS A 701 12.32 -3.97 33.11
C LYS A 701 13.53 -4.91 33.03
N ARG A 702 13.59 -5.94 33.87
CA ARG A 702 14.68 -6.95 33.83
C ARG A 702 14.55 -7.91 32.65
N LEU A 703 13.32 -8.18 32.21
CA LEU A 703 13.02 -9.09 31.10
C LEU A 703 12.97 -8.39 29.73
N GLY A 704 13.12 -7.05 29.68
CA GLY A 704 13.07 -6.27 28.45
C GLY A 704 11.67 -6.11 27.86
N ILE A 705 10.62 -6.28 28.69
CA ILE A 705 9.21 -6.14 28.28
C ILE A 705 8.79 -4.68 28.50
N ASP A 706 8.16 -4.05 27.51
CA ASP A 706 7.60 -2.69 27.60
C ASP A 706 6.12 -2.74 28.06
N PRO A 707 5.79 -2.38 29.33
CA PRO A 707 4.41 -2.26 29.76
C PRO A 707 3.80 -0.91 29.39
N HIS A 708 2.70 -0.95 28.66
CA HIS A 708 1.85 0.21 28.41
C HIS A 708 0.57 0.13 29.25
N PHE A 709 0.51 0.93 30.31
CA PHE A 709 -0.68 1.10 31.13
C PHE A 709 -1.43 2.36 30.69
N SER A 710 -2.72 2.25 30.37
CA SER A 710 -3.55 3.40 30.02
C SER A 710 -3.95 4.22 31.25
N LEU A 711 -4.18 5.53 31.05
CA LEU A 711 -4.71 6.44 32.09
C LEU A 711 -6.24 6.32 32.16
N ALA A 712 -6.81 6.46 33.36
CA ALA A 712 -8.19 6.14 33.74
C ALA A 712 -9.31 6.85 32.95
N TYR A 713 -8.98 7.79 32.07
CA TYR A 713 -9.94 8.60 31.31
C TYR A 713 -9.68 8.60 29.79
N HIS A 714 -8.81 7.70 29.30
CA HIS A 714 -8.58 7.49 27.86
C HIS A 714 -8.82 6.02 27.45
N PRO A 715 -10.09 5.60 27.27
CA PRO A 715 -10.45 4.28 26.70
C PRO A 715 -9.95 4.07 25.26
N GLN A 716 -9.15 5.00 24.72
CA GLN A 716 -8.59 4.95 23.37
C GLN A 716 -7.39 4.00 23.24
N SER A 717 -6.96 3.33 24.32
CA SER A 717 -5.65 2.65 24.41
C SER A 717 -5.70 1.12 24.34
N ASP A 718 -6.82 0.46 24.66
CA ASP A 718 -6.90 -1.02 24.79
C ASP A 718 -7.84 -1.64 23.75
N ARG A 719 -7.45 -1.47 22.48
CA ARG A 719 -8.24 -1.75 21.27
C ARG A 719 -8.79 -3.18 21.14
N GLN A 720 -8.24 -4.16 21.84
CA GLN A 720 -8.45 -5.59 21.55
C GLN A 720 -9.34 -6.28 22.56
N THR A 721 -9.03 -6.18 23.85
CA THR A 721 -9.84 -6.70 24.95
C THR A 721 -11.19 -5.98 25.03
N GLU A 722 -11.25 -4.67 24.83
CA GLU A 722 -12.49 -3.88 24.85
C GLU A 722 -13.52 -4.32 23.78
N GLN A 723 -13.07 -4.84 22.64
CA GLN A 723 -13.97 -5.41 21.63
C GLN A 723 -14.47 -6.83 22.01
N VAL A 724 -13.68 -7.54 22.80
CA VAL A 724 -13.91 -8.96 23.14
C VAL A 724 -14.79 -9.10 24.37
N ASN A 725 -14.59 -8.27 25.39
CA ASN A 725 -15.32 -8.35 26.65
C ASN A 725 -16.84 -8.28 26.48
N PRO A 726 -17.42 -7.36 25.67
CA PRO A 726 -18.87 -7.30 25.48
C PRO A 726 -19.45 -8.59 24.88
N SER A 727 -18.69 -9.26 24.00
CA SER A 727 -19.13 -10.52 23.36
C SER A 727 -19.17 -11.65 24.39
N ILE A 728 -18.20 -11.71 25.31
CA ILE A 728 -18.15 -12.72 26.38
C ILE A 728 -19.22 -12.45 27.42
N GLU A 729 -19.41 -11.19 27.83
CA GLU A 729 -20.50 -10.83 28.73
C GLU A 729 -21.85 -11.20 28.14
N HIS A 730 -22.08 -10.95 26.84
CA HIS A 730 -23.31 -11.34 26.15
C HIS A 730 -23.52 -12.86 26.18
N PHE A 731 -22.48 -13.62 25.84
CA PHE A 731 -22.51 -15.08 25.91
C PHE A 731 -22.81 -15.59 27.33
N LEU A 732 -22.11 -15.07 28.33
CA LEU A 732 -22.28 -15.51 29.72
C LEU A 732 -23.65 -15.11 30.28
N ARG A 733 -24.20 -13.95 29.91
CA ARG A 733 -25.55 -13.52 30.33
C ARG A 733 -26.64 -14.50 29.91
N ALA A 734 -26.52 -15.09 28.72
CA ALA A 734 -27.47 -16.07 28.22
C ALA A 734 -27.57 -17.33 29.12
N TYR A 735 -26.49 -17.67 29.84
CA TYR A 735 -26.43 -18.91 30.63
C TYR A 735 -26.30 -18.69 32.14
N SER A 736 -25.96 -17.46 32.58
CA SER A 736 -25.63 -17.17 33.98
C SER A 736 -26.74 -16.43 34.73
N GLY A 737 -27.87 -16.10 34.10
CA GLY A 737 -29.09 -15.60 34.76
C GLY A 737 -29.00 -14.24 35.48
N ILE A 738 -27.95 -13.44 35.28
CA ILE A 738 -27.69 -12.21 36.05
C ILE A 738 -27.80 -10.95 35.18
N VAL A 739 -28.65 -10.02 35.63
CA VAL A 739 -28.57 -8.58 35.31
C VAL A 739 -27.25 -8.06 35.89
N LEU A 740 -26.22 -8.02 35.07
CA LEU A 740 -24.92 -7.42 35.42
C LEU A 740 -25.11 -5.90 35.51
N ASP A 741 -25.26 -5.41 36.74
CA ASP A 741 -25.40 -4.00 37.10
C ASP A 741 -24.04 -3.31 37.03
N VAL A 742 -23.65 -2.89 35.82
CA VAL A 742 -22.44 -2.10 35.57
C VAL A 742 -22.85 -0.67 35.27
N CYS A 743 -23.40 0.00 36.28
CA CYS A 743 -23.68 1.45 36.30
C CYS A 743 -23.48 1.96 37.74
N LYS A 744 -22.23 2.12 38.14
CA LYS A 744 -21.84 3.01 39.24
C LYS A 744 -20.62 3.76 38.77
N ASP A 745 -20.83 4.93 38.16
CA ASP A 745 -19.86 6.04 38.04
C ASP A 745 -20.48 7.27 37.33
N VAL A 746 -21.76 7.58 37.59
CA VAL A 746 -22.39 8.85 37.16
C VAL A 746 -23.38 9.34 38.22
N GLU A 747 -22.92 9.66 39.42
CA GLU A 747 -23.66 10.54 40.34
C GLU A 747 -22.65 11.40 41.11
N GLU A 748 -22.07 12.39 40.43
CA GLU A 748 -21.45 13.54 41.13
C GLU A 748 -21.39 14.82 40.26
N VAL A 749 -22.38 15.09 39.40
CA VAL A 749 -22.60 16.45 38.87
C VAL A 749 -24.09 16.64 38.58
N GLY A 750 -24.78 17.45 39.38
CA GLY A 750 -26.18 17.77 39.08
C GLY A 750 -27.01 18.46 40.15
N ALA A 751 -26.41 19.18 41.10
CA ALA A 751 -27.16 20.14 41.92
C ALA A 751 -27.12 21.52 41.24
N CYS A 752 -28.15 21.87 40.45
CA CYS A 752 -28.61 23.26 40.24
C CYS A 752 -29.83 23.38 39.30
N GLY A 753 -30.92 23.96 39.82
CA GLY A 753 -31.97 24.74 39.11
C GLY A 753 -33.02 23.94 38.32
N GLN A 754 -34.28 23.79 38.78
CA GLN A 754 -35.40 24.77 38.65
C GLN A 754 -35.48 25.36 37.23
N VAL A 755 -36.51 25.15 36.41
CA VAL A 755 -37.98 25.12 36.61
C VAL A 755 -38.62 24.12 35.64
#